data_AF-A0A9E9LUM2-F1
#
_entry.id   AF-A0A9E9LUM2-F1
#
_cell.length_a   1.000
_cell.length_b   1.000
_cell.length_c   1.000
_cell.angle_alpha   90.00
_cell.angle_beta   90.00
_cell.angle_gamma   90.00
#
_symmetry.space_group_name_H-M   'P 1'
#
loop_
_entity.id
_entity.type
_entity.pdbx_description
1 polymer ?
#
loop_
_entity_poly.entity_id
_entity_poly.type
_entity_poly.pdbx_seq_one_letter_code
_entity_poly.pdbx_strand_id
1 'polypeptide(L)'
;MKALKFLIGLTAALLLVSCDQKKDIPDAEVTAVAKEAYIYGYPMVKNYKEMYASAIDTQSPEYKKPLNELYMAARVDTPADQVKETASNDTPYGSVWLDLRREPLVLTVPAVEDSRYYSVQFTDLYAYNFDYVGTRIGGNKGGKFLIAGPDWKGEKPEGIDRVIQSDTQFAYGLVRIQLLNPEDMPTVAKIQDAFALVPLSQFSGAAAPAEVAPVNFPAYSDEKVITPEFFSYLNFVMQFAKAQVDEAELMKRFDKIGVGAGKSFSMEGMGENEKKALQSGIDGAIADLDAAVKGDLVKGADMHGTRADLKNNYLNRAYGAMVDPYGASPQEILSISYKLDSEFKVLNGANHYTIRFEKDKLPPANAFWSLTMYELPGQLLVDNPVKRYTVDSTMVSNMVTDPADGSVTIFIQKDSPGSEPMPKAAETAPKAADAAKTDTAPKATSAAPAAADAAKPLKIASPAPADAGKVTAAAPKAADTAKPAVNSAAEKKPAAADTAAKPAADAARKPAVAQPVGTLSANWLPAPEGDFYMVMRIYIPKEDALNGTWKEPAVMRFNTEEVPAEGAAAQPADAAKPADTPAADGAKPAEAQPSGTAPAAKPADAKAAAPATAPAEAAKPVATQPAASSTPAKPAAAATMPAATGTTPAAAPAATPATKPAATARAATTQPAAASSAAKPAATTGGQSGTAQPAPKP
;
A
#
# COMPACT_ATOMS: atom_id res chain seq x y z
N MET A 1 -11.50 -78.63 22.63
CA MET A 1 -11.25 -77.37 21.87
C MET A 1 -12.49 -76.94 21.06
N LYS A 2 -13.60 -76.53 21.71
CA LYS A 2 -14.77 -75.93 20.99
C LYS A 2 -15.26 -74.60 21.58
N ALA A 3 -15.00 -74.29 22.85
CA ALA A 3 -15.39 -73.02 23.47
C ALA A 3 -14.61 -71.79 22.94
N LEU A 4 -13.34 -71.94 22.56
CA LEU A 4 -12.45 -70.80 22.25
C LEU A 4 -12.76 -70.11 20.90
N LYS A 5 -13.57 -70.72 20.02
CA LYS A 5 -13.96 -70.10 18.73
C LYS A 5 -15.16 -69.16 18.81
N PHE A 6 -15.90 -69.12 19.92
CA PHE A 6 -17.05 -68.22 20.07
C PHE A 6 -16.67 -66.81 20.55
N LEU A 7 -15.56 -66.67 21.28
CA LEU A 7 -15.16 -65.38 21.85
C LEU A 7 -14.58 -64.40 20.81
N ILE A 8 -13.97 -64.93 19.74
CA ILE A 8 -13.40 -64.14 18.63
C ILE A 8 -14.50 -63.60 17.70
N GLY A 9 -15.65 -64.29 17.61
CA GLY A 9 -16.78 -63.84 16.78
C GLY A 9 -17.52 -62.62 17.35
N LEU A 10 -17.46 -62.38 18.66
CA LEU A 10 -18.20 -61.30 19.31
C LEU A 10 -17.42 -59.97 19.34
N THR A 11 -16.09 -60.01 19.28
CA THR A 11 -15.25 -58.79 19.20
C THR A 11 -15.24 -58.16 17.81
N ALA A 12 -15.45 -58.96 16.76
CA ALA A 12 -15.52 -58.48 15.37
C ALA A 12 -16.83 -57.72 15.03
N ALA A 13 -17.85 -57.81 15.90
CA ALA A 13 -19.17 -57.21 15.69
C ALA A 13 -19.34 -55.81 16.30
N LEU A 14 -18.31 -55.25 16.93
CA LEU A 14 -18.31 -53.90 17.53
C LEU A 14 -17.36 -52.90 16.82
N LEU A 15 -16.85 -53.25 15.62
CA LEU A 15 -15.92 -52.41 14.83
C LEU A 15 -16.54 -51.87 13.52
N LEU A 16 -17.87 -51.85 13.43
CA LEU A 16 -18.62 -51.18 12.37
C LEU A 16 -19.73 -50.33 13.00
N VAL A 17 -20.07 -49.21 12.37
CA VAL A 17 -21.02 -48.20 12.89
C VAL A 17 -20.51 -47.43 14.12
N SER A 18 -19.22 -47.04 14.09
CA SER A 18 -18.96 -45.60 14.19
C SER A 18 -19.27 -45.00 12.82
N CYS A 19 -20.56 -44.79 12.54
CA CYS A 19 -20.90 -43.70 11.64
C CYS A 19 -20.51 -42.43 12.40
N ASP A 20 -19.54 -41.67 11.88
CA ASP A 20 -19.57 -40.25 12.14
C ASP A 20 -20.95 -39.75 11.72
N GLN A 21 -21.77 -39.34 12.69
CA GLN A 21 -22.79 -38.35 12.40
C GLN A 21 -22.02 -37.08 12.05
N LYS A 22 -21.65 -36.96 10.76
CA LYS A 22 -21.33 -35.69 10.13
C LYS A 22 -22.47 -34.77 10.56
N LYS A 23 -22.20 -33.86 11.50
CA LYS A 23 -23.24 -33.00 12.06
C LYS A 23 -23.84 -32.25 10.89
N ASP A 24 -25.14 -32.38 10.69
CA ASP A 24 -25.86 -31.64 9.65
C ASP A 24 -25.88 -30.16 10.05
N ILE A 25 -24.78 -29.48 9.76
CA ILE A 25 -24.60 -28.04 9.92
C ILE A 25 -25.58 -27.39 8.92
N PRO A 26 -26.53 -26.56 9.37
CA PRO A 26 -27.50 -25.96 8.46
C PRO A 26 -26.81 -25.18 7.34
N ASP A 27 -27.34 -25.26 6.10
CA ASP A 27 -26.79 -24.56 4.93
C ASP A 27 -26.55 -23.06 5.21
N ALA A 28 -27.41 -22.43 6.02
CA ALA A 28 -27.25 -21.04 6.46
C ALA A 28 -26.06 -20.81 7.41
N GLU A 29 -25.73 -21.77 8.27
CA GLU A 29 -24.52 -21.72 9.12
C GLU A 29 -23.27 -21.97 8.28
N VAL A 30 -23.30 -22.93 7.33
CA VAL A 30 -22.20 -23.13 6.36
C VAL A 30 -21.93 -21.84 5.58
N THR A 31 -22.98 -21.19 5.06
CA THR A 31 -22.90 -19.92 4.32
C THR A 31 -22.27 -18.81 5.16
N ALA A 32 -22.72 -18.62 6.40
CA ALA A 32 -22.20 -17.57 7.29
C ALA A 32 -20.73 -17.83 7.68
N VAL A 33 -20.39 -19.07 8.05
CA VAL A 33 -19.02 -19.45 8.43
C VAL A 33 -18.07 -19.35 7.24
N ALA A 34 -18.51 -19.74 6.02
CA ALA A 34 -17.71 -19.59 4.81
C ALA A 34 -17.42 -18.12 4.48
N LYS A 35 -18.42 -17.24 4.61
CA LYS A 35 -18.25 -15.79 4.45
C LYS A 35 -17.21 -15.21 5.41
N GLU A 36 -17.32 -15.55 6.70
CA GLU A 36 -16.36 -15.08 7.72
C GLU A 36 -14.95 -15.67 7.54
N ALA A 37 -14.85 -16.96 7.15
CA ALA A 37 -13.57 -17.61 6.86
C ALA A 37 -12.87 -16.99 5.64
N TYR A 38 -13.63 -16.60 4.62
CA TYR A 38 -13.11 -15.90 3.45
C TYR A 38 -12.57 -14.52 3.83
N ILE A 39 -13.36 -13.68 4.52
CA ILE A 39 -12.92 -12.34 4.94
C ILE A 39 -11.69 -12.42 5.87
N TYR A 40 -11.68 -13.35 6.83
CA TYR A 40 -10.51 -13.57 7.68
C TYR A 40 -9.27 -14.03 6.90
N GLY A 41 -9.46 -14.94 5.95
CA GLY A 41 -8.38 -15.58 5.19
C GLY A 41 -7.86 -14.77 4.01
N TYR A 42 -8.62 -13.80 3.48
CA TYR A 42 -8.29 -13.10 2.24
C TYR A 42 -6.89 -12.45 2.26
N PRO A 43 -6.48 -11.70 3.31
CA PRO A 43 -5.11 -11.20 3.43
C PRO A 43 -4.03 -12.28 3.43
N MET A 44 -4.31 -13.46 3.99
CA MET A 44 -3.36 -14.57 4.10
C MET A 44 -3.15 -15.24 2.74
N VAL A 45 -4.23 -15.41 1.97
CA VAL A 45 -4.18 -15.97 0.60
C VAL A 45 -3.65 -14.94 -0.41
N LYS A 46 -3.91 -13.64 -0.21
CA LYS A 46 -3.27 -12.54 -0.94
C LYS A 46 -1.77 -12.49 -0.68
N ASN A 47 -1.32 -12.52 0.58
CA ASN A 47 0.08 -12.68 0.94
C ASN A 47 0.71 -13.93 0.28
N TYR A 48 -0.05 -15.03 0.22
CA TYR A 48 0.42 -16.24 -0.46
C TYR A 48 0.59 -16.06 -1.97
N LYS A 49 -0.33 -15.35 -2.65
CA LYS A 49 -0.17 -14.98 -4.06
C LYS A 49 1.14 -14.22 -4.27
N GLU A 50 1.37 -13.16 -3.51
CA GLU A 50 2.54 -12.30 -3.67
C GLU A 50 3.84 -13.05 -3.34
N MET A 51 3.87 -13.85 -2.27
CA MET A 51 5.03 -14.70 -1.94
C MET A 51 5.30 -15.74 -3.02
N TYR A 52 4.26 -16.43 -3.50
CA TYR A 52 4.40 -17.44 -4.54
C TYR A 52 4.95 -16.82 -5.83
N ALA A 53 4.37 -15.71 -6.29
CA ALA A 53 4.73 -15.03 -7.53
C ALA A 53 6.08 -14.29 -7.47
N SER A 54 6.54 -13.84 -6.31
CA SER A 54 7.80 -13.07 -6.19
C SER A 54 9.00 -13.84 -5.66
N ALA A 55 8.80 -14.95 -4.95
CA ALA A 55 9.88 -15.70 -4.29
C ALA A 55 9.88 -17.23 -4.50
N ILE A 56 8.78 -17.84 -4.94
CA ILE A 56 8.71 -19.31 -5.13
C ILE A 56 8.77 -19.69 -6.61
N ASP A 57 7.91 -19.10 -7.44
CA ASP A 57 7.81 -19.43 -8.85
C ASP A 57 8.86 -18.68 -9.68
N THR A 58 9.98 -19.35 -9.95
CA THR A 58 11.07 -18.82 -10.79
C THR A 58 10.70 -18.53 -12.25
N GLN A 59 9.50 -18.94 -12.70
CA GLN A 59 8.98 -18.64 -14.05
C GLN A 59 7.99 -17.47 -14.06
N SER A 60 7.61 -16.96 -12.89
CA SER A 60 6.77 -15.77 -12.75
C SER A 60 7.49 -14.51 -13.27
N PRO A 61 6.82 -13.63 -14.03
CA PRO A 61 7.39 -12.31 -14.37
C PRO A 61 7.58 -11.42 -13.13
N GLU A 62 6.88 -11.72 -12.04
CA GLU A 62 7.05 -11.03 -10.77
C GLU A 62 8.16 -11.61 -9.87
N TYR A 63 8.87 -12.67 -10.30
CA TYR A 63 9.96 -13.24 -9.53
C TYR A 63 11.08 -12.20 -9.31
N LYS A 64 11.46 -11.96 -8.05
CA LYS A 64 12.50 -11.00 -7.66
C LYS A 64 13.72 -11.70 -7.07
N LYS A 65 13.50 -12.49 -6.02
CA LYS A 65 14.53 -13.17 -5.21
C LYS A 65 13.92 -14.35 -4.45
N PRO A 66 14.68 -15.42 -4.16
CA PRO A 66 14.19 -16.49 -3.31
C PRO A 66 14.01 -16.01 -1.86
N LEU A 67 13.35 -16.84 -1.06
CA LEU A 67 13.22 -16.64 0.39
C LEU A 67 14.58 -16.34 1.04
N ASN A 68 14.61 -15.38 1.96
CA ASN A 68 15.77 -14.88 2.70
C ASN A 68 16.85 -14.13 1.88
N GLU A 69 16.61 -13.82 0.60
CA GLU A 69 17.45 -12.88 -0.15
C GLU A 69 16.79 -11.50 -0.31
N LEU A 70 17.55 -10.43 -0.10
CA LEU A 70 17.12 -9.05 -0.37
C LEU A 70 17.06 -8.77 -1.87
N TYR A 71 15.91 -8.28 -2.33
CA TYR A 71 15.75 -7.57 -3.59
C TYR A 71 15.87 -6.05 -3.35
N MET A 72 16.54 -5.35 -4.27
CA MET A 72 16.70 -3.90 -4.25
C MET A 72 16.49 -3.38 -5.67
N ALA A 73 15.55 -2.46 -5.87
CA ALA A 73 15.14 -2.04 -7.21
C ALA A 73 16.04 -0.95 -7.83
N ALA A 74 16.70 -0.12 -7.00
CA ALA A 74 17.51 1.03 -7.40
C ALA A 74 16.82 1.97 -8.43
N ARG A 75 15.48 2.03 -8.43
CA ARG A 75 14.65 2.85 -9.31
C ARG A 75 13.28 3.16 -8.71
N VAL A 76 12.63 4.20 -9.22
CA VAL A 76 11.18 4.45 -9.07
C VAL A 76 10.43 3.94 -10.30
N ASP A 77 9.16 3.58 -10.13
CA ASP A 77 8.28 3.22 -11.25
C ASP A 77 7.97 4.45 -12.12
N THR A 78 7.56 4.23 -13.37
CA THR A 78 7.36 5.26 -14.41
C THR A 78 6.06 5.01 -15.19
N PRO A 79 5.60 5.92 -16.06
CA PRO A 79 4.45 5.67 -16.94
C PRO A 79 4.57 4.43 -17.86
N ALA A 80 5.79 3.90 -18.07
CA ALA A 80 5.99 2.65 -18.80
C ALA A 80 5.71 1.38 -17.95
N ASP A 81 5.62 1.51 -16.63
CA ASP A 81 5.44 0.41 -15.67
C ASP A 81 3.95 0.13 -15.43
N GLN A 82 3.28 -0.35 -16.47
CA GLN A 82 1.83 -0.58 -16.59
C GLN A 82 1.27 -1.72 -15.70
N VAL A 83 1.97 -2.10 -14.61
CA VAL A 83 1.71 -3.30 -13.79
C VAL A 83 1.35 -2.96 -12.34
N LYS A 84 1.55 -1.71 -11.89
CA LYS A 84 1.30 -1.26 -10.52
C LYS A 84 0.40 -0.03 -10.48
N GLU A 85 -0.83 -0.23 -10.03
CA GLU A 85 -1.76 0.84 -9.70
C GLU A 85 -1.23 1.68 -8.51
N THR A 86 -1.42 3.00 -8.54
CA THR A 86 -1.05 3.97 -7.48
C THR A 86 0.44 3.95 -7.04
N ALA A 87 1.36 3.53 -7.93
CA ALA A 87 2.79 3.41 -7.61
C ALA A 87 3.43 4.69 -7.01
N SER A 88 4.25 4.53 -5.97
CA SER A 88 5.00 5.64 -5.38
C SER A 88 6.22 5.98 -6.22
N ASN A 89 6.31 7.23 -6.66
CA ASN A 89 7.48 7.85 -7.28
C ASN A 89 8.36 8.59 -6.24
N ASP A 90 8.07 8.39 -4.94
CA ASP A 90 8.70 9.07 -3.80
C ASP A 90 9.90 8.29 -3.24
N THR A 91 9.85 6.96 -3.31
CA THR A 91 10.82 6.07 -2.68
C THR A 91 11.16 4.85 -3.55
N PRO A 92 12.39 4.70 -4.06
CA PRO A 92 12.88 3.41 -4.56
C PRO A 92 12.74 2.31 -3.51
N TYR A 93 12.16 1.18 -3.94
CA TYR A 93 11.86 0.08 -3.06
C TYR A 93 12.96 -0.99 -3.01
N GLY A 94 12.97 -1.72 -1.90
CA GLY A 94 13.59 -3.04 -1.78
C GLY A 94 12.64 -3.97 -1.01
N SER A 95 12.81 -5.28 -1.13
CA SER A 95 11.92 -6.24 -0.46
C SER A 95 12.58 -7.58 -0.17
N VAL A 96 11.98 -8.35 0.74
CA VAL A 96 12.35 -9.74 1.03
C VAL A 96 11.17 -10.51 1.60
N TRP A 97 10.99 -11.75 1.15
CA TRP A 97 10.18 -12.74 1.85
C TRP A 97 11.07 -13.55 2.79
N LEU A 98 10.71 -13.57 4.07
CA LEU A 98 11.47 -14.14 5.16
C LEU A 98 10.90 -15.52 5.50
N ASP A 99 11.71 -16.57 5.49
CA ASP A 99 11.43 -17.86 6.11
C ASP A 99 12.18 -17.94 7.45
N LEU A 100 11.42 -17.88 8.54
CA LEU A 100 11.89 -17.80 9.91
C LEU A 100 11.79 -19.15 10.65
N ARG A 101 11.53 -20.25 9.93
CA ARG A 101 11.30 -21.59 10.52
C ARG A 101 12.58 -22.26 11.03
N ARG A 102 13.69 -22.07 10.34
CA ARG A 102 14.99 -22.67 10.68
C ARG A 102 15.67 -21.93 11.81
N GLU A 103 15.82 -20.62 11.64
CA GLU A 103 16.49 -19.72 12.56
C GLU A 103 16.11 -18.26 12.27
N PRO A 104 16.33 -17.33 13.22
CA PRO A 104 16.22 -15.91 12.96
C PRO A 104 17.23 -15.40 11.93
N LEU A 105 16.92 -14.24 11.35
CA LEU A 105 17.74 -13.56 10.36
C LEU A 105 18.24 -12.22 10.93
N VAL A 106 19.49 -11.88 10.67
CA VAL A 106 20.11 -10.60 11.06
C VAL A 106 20.10 -9.66 9.88
N LEU A 107 19.20 -8.68 9.91
CA LEU A 107 19.19 -7.55 8.99
C LEU A 107 20.19 -6.50 9.49
N THR A 108 21.27 -6.28 8.73
CA THR A 108 22.10 -5.08 8.85
C THR A 108 21.51 -3.98 7.98
N VAL A 109 21.20 -2.86 8.61
CA VAL A 109 20.76 -1.61 7.96
C VAL A 109 21.95 -0.63 8.01
N PRO A 110 22.35 -0.01 6.87
CA PRO A 110 23.40 0.99 6.85
C PRO A 110 22.97 2.30 7.52
N ALA A 111 23.95 3.16 7.84
CA ALA A 111 23.63 4.54 8.17
C ALA A 111 23.13 5.29 6.93
N VAL A 112 22.13 6.16 7.14
CA VAL A 112 21.47 7.01 6.15
C VAL A 112 21.72 8.47 6.54
N GLU A 113 21.67 9.42 5.62
CA GLU A 113 21.83 10.83 5.96
C GLU A 113 20.66 11.31 6.84
N ASP A 114 20.92 12.06 7.93
CA ASP A 114 19.89 12.47 8.89
C ASP A 114 18.70 13.25 8.27
N SER A 115 18.89 13.84 7.09
CA SER A 115 17.86 14.58 6.33
C SER A 115 17.04 13.72 5.35
N ARG A 116 17.35 12.43 5.19
CA ARG A 116 16.68 11.52 4.24
C ARG A 116 15.75 10.56 5.00
N TYR A 117 14.50 10.46 4.58
CA TYR A 117 13.61 9.42 5.10
C TYR A 117 14.00 8.02 4.62
N TYR A 118 13.96 7.05 5.52
CA TYR A 118 13.90 5.64 5.17
C TYR A 118 13.04 4.83 6.17
N SER A 119 12.52 3.70 5.71
CA SER A 119 11.92 2.67 6.56
C SER A 119 12.13 1.27 6.02
N VAL A 120 12.05 0.29 6.91
CA VAL A 120 11.86 -1.14 6.67
C VAL A 120 10.60 -1.52 7.44
N GLN A 121 9.52 -1.72 6.72
CA GLN A 121 8.24 -2.20 7.26
C GLN A 121 8.28 -3.73 7.32
N PHE A 122 7.83 -4.30 8.44
CA PHE A 122 7.66 -5.75 8.58
C PHE A 122 6.17 -6.10 8.68
N THR A 123 5.71 -6.93 7.74
CA THR A 123 4.31 -7.36 7.62
C THR A 123 4.24 -8.88 7.76
N ASP A 124 3.34 -9.38 8.61
CA ASP A 124 3.19 -10.81 8.88
C ASP A 124 2.28 -11.51 7.84
N LEU A 125 2.13 -12.85 7.91
CA LEU A 125 1.20 -13.57 7.03
C LEU A 125 -0.28 -13.14 7.20
N TYR A 126 -0.68 -12.55 8.34
CA TYR A 126 -2.01 -11.98 8.52
C TYR A 126 -2.18 -10.60 7.86
N ALA A 127 -1.12 -10.00 7.34
CA ALA A 127 -1.04 -8.62 6.87
C ALA A 127 -1.16 -7.55 7.97
N TYR A 128 -0.76 -7.87 9.20
CA TYR A 128 -0.47 -6.86 10.23
C TYR A 128 0.96 -6.34 10.06
N ASN A 129 1.12 -5.02 10.17
CA ASN A 129 2.42 -4.36 10.24
C ASN A 129 2.94 -4.47 11.67
N PHE A 130 3.76 -5.48 11.95
CA PHE A 130 4.14 -5.85 13.32
C PHE A 130 5.35 -5.08 13.85
N ASP A 131 6.22 -4.57 12.97
CA ASP A 131 7.36 -3.74 13.38
C ASP A 131 7.84 -2.82 12.23
N TYR A 132 8.64 -1.81 12.59
CA TYR A 132 9.33 -0.90 11.68
C TYR A 132 10.76 -0.62 12.16
N VAL A 133 11.71 -0.54 11.23
CA VAL A 133 13.03 0.08 11.47
C VAL A 133 13.14 1.26 10.52
N GLY A 134 13.52 2.46 10.99
CA GLY A 134 13.53 3.62 10.09
C GLY A 134 13.81 4.94 10.79
N THR A 135 13.69 6.03 10.04
CA THR A 135 13.77 7.41 10.55
C THR A 135 12.83 7.65 11.74
N ARG A 136 11.64 7.02 11.75
CA ARG A 136 10.70 7.06 12.89
C ARG A 136 11.12 6.18 14.06
N ILE A 137 11.66 4.98 13.79
CA ILE A 137 11.93 3.93 14.79
C ILE A 137 13.42 3.53 14.73
N GLY A 138 14.22 4.17 15.58
CA GLY A 138 15.67 3.99 15.67
C GLY A 138 16.48 5.15 15.05
N GLY A 139 15.92 5.84 14.06
CA GLY A 139 16.58 6.95 13.37
C GLY A 139 17.59 6.49 12.32
N ASN A 140 18.43 7.42 11.85
CA ASN A 140 19.20 7.25 10.62
C ASN A 140 20.61 6.62 10.81
N LYS A 141 20.93 6.14 12.02
CA LYS A 141 22.25 5.55 12.33
C LYS A 141 22.48 4.15 11.78
N GLY A 142 21.45 3.53 11.19
CA GLY A 142 21.46 2.11 10.85
C GLY A 142 21.43 1.21 12.09
N GLY A 143 21.84 -0.05 11.93
CA GLY A 143 21.93 -1.01 13.05
C GLY A 143 21.88 -2.47 12.60
N LYS A 144 21.74 -3.37 13.57
CA LYS A 144 21.58 -4.82 13.39
C LYS A 144 20.36 -5.33 14.11
N PHE A 145 19.41 -5.88 13.34
CA PHE A 145 18.08 -6.24 13.79
C PHE A 145 17.87 -7.74 13.60
N LEU A 146 17.59 -8.45 14.70
CA LEU A 146 17.34 -9.88 14.67
C LEU A 146 15.84 -10.13 14.45
N ILE A 147 15.46 -10.54 13.25
CA ILE A 147 14.08 -10.87 12.89
C ILE A 147 13.85 -12.35 13.21
N ALA A 148 12.96 -12.63 14.16
CA ALA A 148 12.75 -13.97 14.73
C ALA A 148 11.33 -14.49 14.48
N GLY A 149 11.20 -15.78 14.14
CA GLY A 149 9.91 -16.46 13.99
C GLY A 149 9.26 -16.80 15.33
N PRO A 150 7.94 -17.11 15.36
CA PRO A 150 7.15 -17.24 16.60
C PRO A 150 7.64 -18.34 17.55
N ASP A 151 8.35 -19.33 17.03
CA ASP A 151 8.90 -20.46 17.79
C ASP A 151 10.27 -20.18 18.43
N TRP A 152 10.98 -19.11 18.04
CA TRP A 152 12.29 -18.77 18.61
C TRP A 152 12.17 -18.22 20.04
N LYS A 153 13.04 -18.66 20.94
CA LYS A 153 13.03 -18.33 22.38
C LYS A 153 14.44 -18.07 22.94
N GLY A 154 15.38 -17.67 22.08
CA GLY A 154 16.74 -17.34 22.49
C GLY A 154 16.84 -15.96 23.16
N GLU A 155 18.00 -15.67 23.73
CA GLU A 155 18.35 -14.34 24.21
C GLU A 155 18.83 -13.45 23.05
N LYS A 156 18.80 -12.12 23.22
CA LYS A 156 19.34 -11.19 22.22
C LYS A 156 20.87 -11.37 22.13
N PRO A 157 21.44 -11.75 20.97
CA PRO A 157 22.88 -11.92 20.81
C PRO A 157 23.66 -10.62 21.00
N GLU A 158 24.95 -10.73 21.34
CA GLU A 158 25.87 -9.60 21.28
C GLU A 158 25.96 -9.04 19.85
N GLY A 159 26.14 -7.72 19.72
CA GLY A 159 26.18 -7.05 18.42
C GLY A 159 24.82 -6.90 17.70
N ILE A 160 23.72 -7.39 18.28
CA ILE A 160 22.35 -7.08 17.84
C ILE A 160 21.81 -5.90 18.64
N ASP A 161 21.26 -4.89 17.98
CA ASP A 161 20.65 -3.73 18.62
C ASP A 161 19.27 -4.09 19.20
N ARG A 162 18.40 -4.67 18.36
CA ARG A 162 17.00 -5.00 18.72
C ARG A 162 16.57 -6.34 18.12
N VAL A 163 15.74 -7.08 18.86
CA VAL A 163 15.00 -8.24 18.35
C VAL A 163 13.64 -7.77 17.85
N ILE A 164 13.23 -8.28 16.69
CA ILE A 164 11.95 -8.04 16.03
C ILE A 164 11.25 -9.40 15.93
N GLN A 165 10.13 -9.55 16.64
CA GLN A 165 9.45 -10.84 16.79
C GLN A 165 8.22 -10.91 15.88
N SER A 166 8.22 -11.84 14.93
CA SER A 166 7.05 -12.18 14.12
C SER A 166 6.16 -13.19 14.85
N ASP A 167 4.85 -13.03 14.73
CA ASP A 167 3.84 -14.03 15.13
C ASP A 167 3.68 -15.17 14.11
N THR A 168 4.28 -15.03 12.92
CA THR A 168 4.13 -15.97 11.80
C THR A 168 5.49 -16.41 11.24
N GLN A 169 5.55 -17.65 10.74
CA GLN A 169 6.79 -18.31 10.33
C GLN A 169 7.32 -17.84 8.97
N PHE A 170 6.48 -17.22 8.14
CA PHE A 170 6.90 -16.40 7.01
C PHE A 170 6.52 -14.93 7.26
N ALA A 171 7.29 -13.98 6.75
CA ALA A 171 6.97 -12.56 6.84
C ALA A 171 7.50 -11.79 5.61
N TYR A 172 6.97 -10.60 5.36
CA TYR A 172 7.45 -9.71 4.31
C TYR A 172 8.18 -8.50 4.92
N GLY A 173 9.37 -8.19 4.39
CA GLY A 173 10.09 -6.96 4.67
C GLY A 173 10.02 -6.03 3.46
N LEU A 174 9.58 -4.79 3.65
CA LEU A 174 9.49 -3.76 2.60
C LEU A 174 10.36 -2.54 2.96
N VAL A 175 11.42 -2.34 2.20
CA VAL A 175 12.35 -1.21 2.33
C VAL A 175 11.87 -0.04 1.47
N ARG A 176 11.78 1.15 2.07
CA ARG A 176 11.51 2.43 1.39
C ARG A 176 12.64 3.39 1.73
N ILE A 177 13.26 4.02 0.72
CA ILE A 177 14.27 5.07 0.90
C ILE A 177 13.86 6.27 0.06
N GLN A 178 13.83 7.48 0.63
CA GLN A 178 13.46 8.69 -0.10
C GLN A 178 14.47 9.03 -1.19
N LEU A 179 13.95 9.30 -2.39
CA LEU A 179 14.66 9.94 -3.49
C LEU A 179 14.48 11.45 -3.37
N LEU A 180 15.57 12.22 -3.35
CA LEU A 180 15.50 13.68 -3.18
C LEU A 180 15.34 14.45 -4.50
N ASN A 181 15.63 13.79 -5.62
CA ASN A 181 15.51 14.26 -7.01
C ASN A 181 16.00 13.12 -7.96
N PRO A 182 15.72 13.16 -9.26
CA PRO A 182 16.18 12.12 -10.21
C PRO A 182 17.71 11.90 -10.20
N GLU A 183 18.50 12.94 -9.96
CA GLU A 183 19.97 12.91 -9.92
C GLU A 183 20.54 12.20 -8.68
N ASP A 184 19.75 12.05 -7.61
CA ASP A 184 20.13 11.43 -6.33
C ASP A 184 19.95 9.89 -6.32
N MET A 185 19.43 9.29 -7.40
CA MET A 185 19.30 7.83 -7.54
C MET A 185 20.60 7.03 -7.27
N PRO A 186 21.81 7.49 -7.67
CA PRO A 186 23.06 6.80 -7.33
C PRO A 186 23.36 6.77 -5.83
N THR A 187 22.88 7.75 -5.06
CA THR A 187 22.96 7.74 -3.59
C THR A 187 22.05 6.66 -3.02
N VAL A 188 20.80 6.58 -3.50
CA VAL A 188 19.83 5.57 -3.06
C VAL A 188 20.30 4.16 -3.41
N ALA A 189 20.86 3.95 -4.61
CA ALA A 189 21.47 2.67 -5.00
C ALA A 189 22.61 2.26 -4.04
N LYS A 190 23.54 3.18 -3.74
CA LYS A 190 24.63 2.95 -2.78
C LYS A 190 24.13 2.64 -1.36
N ILE A 191 23.01 3.23 -0.93
CA ILE A 191 22.37 2.91 0.35
C ILE A 191 21.77 1.50 0.29
N GLN A 192 21.06 1.15 -0.79
CA GLN A 192 20.47 -0.18 -0.99
C GLN A 192 21.54 -1.30 -1.04
N ASP A 193 22.65 -1.08 -1.75
CA ASP A 193 23.81 -1.99 -1.83
C ASP A 193 24.48 -2.27 -0.47
N ALA A 194 24.25 -1.41 0.53
CA ALA A 194 24.86 -1.51 1.86
C ALA A 194 23.96 -2.20 2.92
N PHE A 195 22.75 -2.64 2.55
CA PHE A 195 21.98 -3.57 3.37
C PHE A 195 22.55 -4.99 3.27
N ALA A 196 22.41 -5.77 4.35
CA ALA A 196 22.70 -7.20 4.32
C ALA A 196 21.71 -7.97 5.18
N LEU A 197 21.35 -9.19 4.74
CA LEU A 197 20.53 -10.13 5.49
C LEU A 197 21.25 -11.47 5.54
N VAL A 198 21.46 -12.02 6.74
CA VAL A 198 22.17 -13.30 6.95
C VAL A 198 21.50 -14.12 8.06
N PRO A 199 21.59 -15.45 8.07
CA PRO A 199 21.17 -16.28 9.20
C PRO A 199 21.92 -15.92 10.50
N LEU A 200 21.26 -16.10 11.65
CA LEU A 200 21.86 -15.87 12.97
C LEU A 200 23.13 -16.72 13.19
N SER A 201 23.15 -17.96 12.72
CA SER A 201 24.31 -18.85 12.74
C SER A 201 25.50 -18.24 11.99
N GLN A 202 25.29 -17.76 10.77
CA GLN A 202 26.30 -17.06 9.98
C GLN A 202 26.78 -15.76 10.66
N PHE A 203 25.87 -14.98 11.26
CA PHE A 203 26.24 -13.74 11.97
C PHE A 203 27.09 -14.01 13.22
N SER A 204 26.75 -15.06 13.98
CA SER A 204 27.42 -15.41 15.24
C SER A 204 28.66 -16.32 15.07
N GLY A 205 28.90 -16.84 13.86
CA GLY A 205 29.93 -17.85 13.61
C GLY A 205 29.60 -19.23 14.22
N ALA A 206 28.34 -19.45 14.63
CA ALA A 206 27.88 -20.70 15.19
C ALA A 206 27.55 -21.73 14.09
N ALA A 207 27.43 -23.01 14.48
CA ALA A 207 26.90 -24.04 13.59
C ALA A 207 25.43 -23.75 13.25
N ALA A 208 25.08 -23.81 11.97
CA ALA A 208 23.69 -23.65 11.53
C ALA A 208 22.80 -24.76 12.12
N PRO A 209 21.57 -24.44 12.59
CA PRO A 209 20.60 -25.44 13.00
C PRO A 209 20.28 -26.43 11.89
N ALA A 210 19.76 -27.60 12.26
CA ALA A 210 19.32 -28.62 11.32
C ALA A 210 18.32 -28.06 10.30
N GLU A 211 18.37 -28.59 9.07
CA GLU A 211 17.44 -28.20 8.01
C GLU A 211 15.99 -28.51 8.43
N VAL A 212 15.10 -27.55 8.21
CA VAL A 212 13.65 -27.75 8.35
C VAL A 212 13.10 -28.48 7.12
N ALA A 213 11.96 -29.14 7.27
CA ALA A 213 11.31 -29.80 6.15
C ALA A 213 11.01 -28.78 5.01
N PRO A 214 11.32 -29.12 3.74
CA PRO A 214 11.00 -28.26 2.61
C PRO A 214 9.49 -28.13 2.46
N VAL A 215 9.01 -26.93 2.14
CA VAL A 215 7.58 -26.68 1.93
C VAL A 215 7.22 -27.01 0.49
N ASN A 216 6.24 -27.90 0.31
CA ASN A 216 5.60 -28.13 -0.98
C ASN A 216 4.52 -27.06 -1.21
N PHE A 217 4.90 -25.93 -1.79
CA PHE A 217 4.01 -24.79 -2.07
C PHE A 217 2.98 -25.15 -3.17
N PRO A 218 1.66 -25.17 -2.90
CA PRO A 218 0.66 -25.49 -3.90
C PRO A 218 0.59 -24.42 -4.99
N ALA A 219 0.73 -24.82 -6.26
CA ALA A 219 0.70 -23.88 -7.39
C ALA A 219 -0.55 -22.97 -7.33
N TYR A 220 -0.29 -21.66 -7.30
CA TYR A 220 -1.31 -20.64 -7.17
C TYR A 220 -2.17 -20.52 -8.44
N SER A 221 -3.42 -20.08 -8.28
CA SER A 221 -4.40 -19.86 -9.34
C SER A 221 -5.49 -18.95 -8.80
N ASP A 222 -5.75 -17.84 -9.50
CA ASP A 222 -6.82 -16.88 -9.17
C ASP A 222 -8.22 -17.47 -9.35
N GLU A 223 -8.39 -18.45 -10.26
CA GLU A 223 -9.69 -19.13 -10.48
C GLU A 223 -10.19 -19.82 -9.21
N LYS A 224 -9.28 -20.43 -8.43
CA LYS A 224 -9.62 -21.07 -7.15
C LYS A 224 -9.89 -20.07 -6.03
N VAL A 225 -9.50 -18.80 -6.17
CA VAL A 225 -9.70 -17.80 -5.11
C VAL A 225 -11.15 -17.28 -5.09
N ILE A 226 -11.94 -17.50 -6.14
CA ILE A 226 -13.38 -17.19 -6.17
C ILE A 226 -14.29 -18.42 -5.94
N THR A 227 -13.74 -19.56 -5.52
CA THR A 227 -14.47 -20.80 -5.26
C THR A 227 -14.07 -21.42 -3.90
N PRO A 228 -14.78 -22.43 -3.37
CA PRO A 228 -14.42 -23.08 -2.09
C PRO A 228 -13.00 -23.64 -2.03
N GLU A 229 -12.37 -23.94 -3.17
CA GLU A 229 -10.94 -24.28 -3.25
C GLU A 229 -10.01 -23.22 -2.65
N PHE A 230 -10.46 -21.97 -2.48
CA PHE A 230 -9.79 -20.93 -1.68
C PHE A 230 -9.35 -21.45 -0.30
N PHE A 231 -10.19 -22.28 0.33
CA PHE A 231 -9.90 -22.85 1.65
C PHE A 231 -8.71 -23.83 1.63
N SER A 232 -8.33 -24.38 0.47
CA SER A 232 -7.10 -25.16 0.34
C SER A 232 -5.84 -24.30 0.50
N TYR A 233 -5.84 -23.07 -0.03
CA TYR A 233 -4.75 -22.12 0.22
C TYR A 233 -4.80 -21.59 1.67
N LEU A 234 -5.98 -21.24 2.18
CA LEU A 234 -6.09 -20.74 3.55
C LEU A 234 -5.56 -21.75 4.57
N ASN A 235 -5.98 -23.02 4.47
CA ASN A 235 -5.49 -24.09 5.34
C ASN A 235 -3.97 -24.29 5.22
N PHE A 236 -3.43 -24.22 4.00
CA PHE A 236 -2.00 -24.29 3.75
C PHE A 236 -1.24 -23.14 4.43
N VAL A 237 -1.69 -21.89 4.29
CA VAL A 237 -1.01 -20.72 4.89
C VAL A 237 -1.13 -20.73 6.42
N MET A 238 -2.29 -21.13 6.95
CA MET A 238 -2.53 -21.23 8.40
C MET A 238 -1.61 -22.22 9.13
N GLN A 239 -0.93 -23.15 8.44
CA GLN A 239 0.06 -24.01 9.10
C GLN A 239 1.33 -23.23 9.54
N PHE A 240 1.57 -22.06 8.93
CA PHE A 240 2.71 -21.18 9.20
C PHE A 240 2.34 -19.94 10.03
N ALA A 241 1.05 -19.76 10.35
CA ALA A 241 0.52 -18.64 11.09
C ALA A 241 -0.38 -19.16 12.22
N LYS A 242 0.15 -19.16 13.45
CA LYS A 242 -0.54 -19.75 14.61
C LYS A 242 -1.71 -18.86 15.02
N ALA A 243 -2.92 -19.42 14.89
CA ALA A 243 -4.15 -18.74 15.33
C ALA A 243 -4.03 -18.23 16.77
N GLN A 244 -4.49 -17.01 16.98
CA GLN A 244 -4.19 -16.23 18.18
C GLN A 244 -5.09 -16.64 19.36
N VAL A 245 -4.67 -16.33 20.58
CA VAL A 245 -5.33 -16.81 21.82
C VAL A 245 -6.80 -16.35 21.96
N ASP A 246 -7.14 -15.22 21.35
CA ASP A 246 -8.47 -14.62 21.28
C ASP A 246 -9.31 -15.11 20.08
N GLU A 247 -8.71 -15.85 19.14
CA GLU A 247 -9.37 -16.39 17.94
C GLU A 247 -9.89 -17.83 18.14
N ALA A 248 -9.73 -18.42 19.33
CA ALA A 248 -10.05 -19.83 19.58
C ALA A 248 -11.50 -20.25 19.22
N GLU A 249 -12.50 -19.40 19.49
CA GLU A 249 -13.90 -19.67 19.09
C GLU A 249 -14.15 -19.41 17.60
N LEU A 250 -13.38 -18.53 16.96
CA LEU A 250 -13.44 -18.30 15.51
C LEU A 250 -12.91 -19.53 14.77
N MET A 251 -11.74 -20.05 15.20
CA MET A 251 -11.17 -21.29 14.66
C MET A 251 -12.12 -22.49 14.84
N LYS A 252 -12.78 -22.63 16.00
CA LYS A 252 -13.81 -23.68 16.22
C LYS A 252 -15.02 -23.57 15.29
N ARG A 253 -15.34 -22.39 14.75
CA ARG A 253 -16.39 -22.25 13.73
C ARG A 253 -15.85 -22.62 12.35
N PHE A 254 -14.68 -22.11 11.97
CA PHE A 254 -14.00 -22.47 10.71
C PHE A 254 -13.77 -23.98 10.59
N ASP A 255 -13.45 -24.65 11.71
CA ASP A 255 -13.24 -26.10 11.79
C ASP A 255 -14.40 -26.91 11.20
N LYS A 256 -15.64 -26.45 11.43
CA LYS A 256 -16.90 -27.09 10.99
C LYS A 256 -17.00 -27.24 9.47
N ILE A 257 -16.43 -26.31 8.71
CA ILE A 257 -16.44 -26.32 7.23
C ILE A 257 -15.12 -26.85 6.65
N GLY A 258 -14.28 -27.50 7.48
CA GLY A 258 -12.99 -28.05 7.05
C GLY A 258 -11.85 -27.03 6.97
N VAL A 259 -12.06 -25.78 7.44
CA VAL A 259 -11.02 -24.75 7.47
C VAL A 259 -10.18 -24.90 8.74
N GLY A 260 -8.86 -24.78 8.62
CA GLY A 260 -7.91 -24.88 9.73
C GLY A 260 -6.48 -25.20 9.28
N ALA A 261 -5.52 -24.87 10.15
CA ALA A 261 -4.08 -25.04 9.90
C ALA A 261 -3.71 -26.45 9.43
N GLY A 262 -3.12 -26.55 8.23
CA GLY A 262 -2.62 -27.79 7.64
C GLY A 262 -3.69 -28.78 7.16
N LYS A 263 -4.99 -28.47 7.26
CA LYS A 263 -6.07 -29.37 6.81
C LYS A 263 -6.12 -29.47 5.28
N SER A 264 -6.22 -30.68 4.75
CA SER A 264 -6.64 -30.89 3.36
C SER A 264 -8.08 -30.42 3.15
N PHE A 265 -8.33 -29.58 2.15
CA PHE A 265 -9.68 -29.19 1.72
C PHE A 265 -10.01 -29.84 0.38
N SER A 266 -11.21 -30.40 0.23
CA SER A 266 -11.74 -30.96 -1.03
C SER A 266 -13.26 -30.88 -1.05
N MET A 267 -13.83 -30.62 -2.23
CA MET A 267 -15.27 -30.72 -2.49
C MET A 267 -15.73 -32.12 -2.95
N GLU A 268 -14.83 -33.10 -2.98
CA GLU A 268 -15.19 -34.50 -3.24
C GLU A 268 -16.05 -35.05 -2.09
N GLY A 269 -17.11 -35.81 -2.42
CA GLY A 269 -18.05 -36.36 -1.44
C GLY A 269 -19.00 -35.35 -0.77
N MET A 270 -18.79 -34.04 -0.90
CA MET A 270 -19.73 -33.02 -0.40
C MET A 270 -21.05 -33.03 -1.18
N GLY A 271 -22.16 -32.73 -0.48
CA GLY A 271 -23.49 -32.61 -1.09
C GLY A 271 -23.65 -31.35 -1.95
N GLU A 272 -24.64 -31.32 -2.85
CA GLU A 272 -24.89 -30.13 -3.68
C GLU A 272 -25.23 -28.88 -2.86
N ASN A 273 -26.03 -29.03 -1.80
CA ASN A 273 -26.40 -27.91 -0.92
C ASN A 273 -25.18 -27.37 -0.16
N GLU A 274 -24.37 -28.27 0.41
CA GLU A 274 -23.11 -27.94 1.10
C GLU A 274 -22.18 -27.12 0.20
N LYS A 275 -22.02 -27.52 -1.07
CA LYS A 275 -21.24 -26.77 -2.08
C LYS A 275 -21.84 -25.39 -2.39
N LYS A 276 -23.16 -25.33 -2.60
CA LYS A 276 -23.88 -24.07 -2.89
C LYS A 276 -23.81 -23.11 -1.70
N ALA A 277 -23.85 -23.60 -0.47
CA ALA A 277 -23.70 -22.80 0.74
C ALA A 277 -22.27 -22.24 0.89
N LEU A 278 -21.24 -23.07 0.67
CA LEU A 278 -19.84 -22.64 0.67
C LEU A 278 -19.60 -21.54 -0.38
N GLN A 279 -20.06 -21.74 -1.63
CA GLN A 279 -19.96 -20.72 -2.68
C GLN A 279 -20.74 -19.45 -2.32
N SER A 280 -21.98 -19.57 -1.85
CA SER A 280 -22.81 -18.41 -1.46
C SER A 280 -22.16 -17.57 -0.34
N GLY A 281 -21.40 -18.20 0.56
CA GLY A 281 -20.63 -17.50 1.58
C GLY A 281 -19.46 -16.70 0.97
N ILE A 282 -18.76 -17.27 0.00
CA ILE A 282 -17.64 -16.63 -0.73
C ILE A 282 -18.16 -15.49 -1.61
N ASP A 283 -19.21 -15.72 -2.40
CA ASP A 283 -19.88 -14.69 -3.21
C ASP A 283 -20.34 -13.53 -2.31
N GLY A 284 -20.92 -13.85 -1.16
CA GLY A 284 -21.33 -12.88 -0.15
C GLY A 284 -20.19 -12.15 0.55
N ALA A 285 -18.98 -12.73 0.60
CA ALA A 285 -17.78 -12.07 1.13
C ALA A 285 -17.16 -11.13 0.09
N ILE A 286 -17.06 -11.57 -1.16
CA ILE A 286 -16.61 -10.76 -2.30
C ILE A 286 -17.53 -9.55 -2.45
N ALA A 287 -18.85 -9.73 -2.34
CA ALA A 287 -19.82 -8.63 -2.42
C ALA A 287 -19.64 -7.56 -1.31
N ASP A 288 -19.28 -7.95 -0.09
CA ASP A 288 -19.01 -6.99 1.00
C ASP A 288 -17.73 -6.19 0.74
N LEU A 289 -16.68 -6.85 0.22
CA LEU A 289 -15.42 -6.19 -0.16
C LEU A 289 -15.65 -5.22 -1.33
N ASP A 290 -16.33 -5.66 -2.38
CA ASP A 290 -16.74 -4.83 -3.53
C ASP A 290 -17.57 -3.62 -3.10
N ALA A 291 -18.48 -3.78 -2.14
CA ALA A 291 -19.30 -2.70 -1.60
C ALA A 291 -18.48 -1.70 -0.78
N ALA A 292 -17.52 -2.18 0.01
CA ALA A 292 -16.57 -1.32 0.72
C ALA A 292 -15.73 -0.48 -0.25
N VAL A 293 -15.29 -1.06 -1.39
CA VAL A 293 -14.46 -0.37 -2.40
C VAL A 293 -15.26 0.71 -3.10
N LYS A 294 -16.47 0.36 -3.56
CA LYS A 294 -17.34 1.27 -4.33
C LYS A 294 -17.93 2.39 -3.48
N GLY A 295 -18.05 2.18 -2.16
CA GLY A 295 -18.55 3.18 -1.21
C GLY A 295 -17.47 4.00 -0.49
N ASP A 296 -16.17 3.71 -0.68
CA ASP A 296 -15.05 4.30 0.08
C ASP A 296 -15.26 4.15 1.62
N LEU A 297 -15.86 3.03 2.04
CA LEU A 297 -16.44 2.86 3.39
C LEU A 297 -15.40 2.69 4.49
N VAL A 298 -14.14 2.40 4.12
CA VAL A 298 -13.02 2.23 5.03
C VAL A 298 -12.08 3.42 4.84
N LYS A 299 -11.77 4.15 5.92
CA LYS A 299 -10.78 5.24 5.86
C LYS A 299 -9.39 4.66 5.74
N GLY A 300 -8.48 5.33 5.01
CA GLY A 300 -7.09 4.87 4.85
C GLY A 300 -6.39 4.58 6.18
N ALA A 301 -6.67 5.38 7.22
CA ALA A 301 -6.13 5.20 8.56
C ALA A 301 -6.59 3.91 9.27
N ASP A 302 -7.70 3.30 8.85
CA ASP A 302 -8.30 2.11 9.45
C ASP A 302 -8.00 0.82 8.65
N MET A 303 -7.19 0.89 7.58
CA MET A 303 -6.84 -0.25 6.69
C MET A 303 -5.59 -1.02 7.12
N HIS A 304 -4.57 -0.30 7.63
CA HIS A 304 -3.24 -0.83 7.92
C HIS A 304 -2.77 -0.48 9.33
N GLY A 305 -2.05 -1.38 9.98
CA GLY A 305 -1.65 -1.20 11.38
C GLY A 305 -1.08 -2.46 12.00
N THR A 306 -0.70 -2.35 13.27
CA THR A 306 -0.53 -3.53 14.12
C THR A 306 -1.89 -4.20 14.37
N ARG A 307 -1.86 -5.42 14.92
CA ARG A 307 -3.08 -6.10 15.39
C ARG A 307 -3.85 -5.29 16.46
N ALA A 308 -3.16 -4.47 17.24
CA ALA A 308 -3.76 -3.59 18.25
C ALA A 308 -4.44 -2.35 17.65
N ASP A 309 -3.95 -1.85 16.51
CA ASP A 309 -4.58 -0.73 15.78
C ASP A 309 -5.88 -1.19 15.11
N LEU A 310 -5.81 -2.31 14.37
CA LEU A 310 -6.93 -2.86 13.61
C LEU A 310 -7.95 -3.63 14.45
N LYS A 311 -7.62 -4.03 15.69
CA LYS A 311 -8.56 -4.58 16.69
C LYS A 311 -9.38 -5.77 16.19
N ASN A 312 -8.76 -6.65 15.40
CA ASN A 312 -9.40 -7.78 14.72
C ASN A 312 -10.58 -7.40 13.79
N ASN A 313 -10.64 -6.18 13.26
CA ASN A 313 -11.54 -5.83 12.17
C ASN A 313 -11.07 -6.48 10.87
N TYR A 314 -11.49 -7.74 10.66
CA TYR A 314 -11.08 -8.53 9.51
C TYR A 314 -11.58 -7.97 8.18
N LEU A 315 -12.71 -7.25 8.14
CA LEU A 315 -13.22 -6.63 6.91
C LEU A 315 -12.28 -5.50 6.46
N ASN A 316 -11.88 -4.60 7.37
CA ASN A 316 -10.89 -3.57 7.04
C ASN A 316 -9.52 -4.15 6.66
N ARG A 317 -9.09 -5.24 7.30
CA ARG A 317 -7.81 -5.91 6.98
C ARG A 317 -7.85 -6.58 5.61
N ALA A 318 -8.97 -7.24 5.26
CA ALA A 318 -9.23 -7.80 3.93
C ALA A 318 -9.30 -6.70 2.86
N TYR A 319 -9.97 -5.59 3.18
CA TYR A 319 -10.03 -4.40 2.34
C TYR A 319 -8.65 -3.82 2.05
N GLY A 320 -7.83 -3.55 3.09
CA GLY A 320 -6.48 -3.02 2.93
C GLY A 320 -5.61 -3.94 2.07
N ALA A 321 -5.67 -5.26 2.30
CA ALA A 321 -4.95 -6.23 1.46
C ALA A 321 -5.45 -6.30 0.00
N MET A 322 -6.70 -5.89 -0.27
CA MET A 322 -7.27 -5.82 -1.62
C MET A 322 -6.82 -4.57 -2.39
N VAL A 323 -6.76 -3.40 -1.74
CA VAL A 323 -6.53 -2.11 -2.43
C VAL A 323 -5.14 -1.49 -2.26
N ASP A 324 -4.45 -1.74 -1.14
CA ASP A 324 -3.07 -1.25 -0.88
C ASP A 324 -2.24 -2.34 -0.17
N PRO A 325 -1.91 -3.44 -0.86
CA PRO A 325 -1.10 -4.51 -0.28
C PRO A 325 0.28 -3.96 0.16
N TYR A 326 0.59 -4.15 1.44
CA TYR A 326 1.77 -3.58 2.13
C TYR A 326 1.72 -2.06 2.35
N GLY A 327 0.51 -1.46 2.30
CA GLY A 327 0.21 -0.14 2.84
C GLY A 327 0.79 0.06 4.24
N ALA A 328 1.27 1.28 4.51
CA ALA A 328 1.96 1.60 5.75
C ALA A 328 0.97 1.97 6.87
N SER A 329 1.36 1.76 8.12
CA SER A 329 0.62 2.25 9.28
C SER A 329 0.55 3.79 9.26
N PRO A 330 -0.54 4.44 9.71
CA PRO A 330 -0.75 5.86 9.49
C PRO A 330 0.31 6.77 10.12
N GLN A 331 0.93 6.31 11.21
CA GLN A 331 2.00 7.02 11.91
C GLN A 331 3.35 6.95 11.16
N GLU A 332 3.48 6.08 10.16
CA GLU A 332 4.61 5.99 9.24
C GLU A 332 4.33 6.80 7.96
N ILE A 333 3.18 6.58 7.31
CA ILE A 333 2.71 7.36 6.15
C ILE A 333 1.20 7.54 6.25
N LEU A 334 0.72 8.79 6.20
CA LEU A 334 -0.70 9.10 6.02
C LEU A 334 -0.96 9.46 4.55
N SER A 335 -1.88 8.74 3.91
CA SER A 335 -2.29 8.97 2.52
C SER A 335 -3.66 9.67 2.45
N ILE A 336 -3.79 10.67 1.58
CA ILE A 336 -5.03 11.42 1.31
C ILE A 336 -5.28 11.43 -0.21
N SER A 337 -6.46 10.96 -0.64
CA SER A 337 -6.79 10.81 -2.07
C SER A 337 -7.74 11.89 -2.56
N TYR A 338 -7.24 12.74 -3.46
CA TYR A 338 -8.01 13.78 -4.14
C TYR A 338 -8.64 13.23 -5.42
N LYS A 339 -9.89 12.77 -5.31
CA LYS A 339 -10.71 12.25 -6.43
C LYS A 339 -11.67 13.29 -7.02
N LEU A 340 -11.95 14.36 -6.27
CA LEU A 340 -12.98 15.36 -6.57
C LEU A 340 -12.47 16.80 -6.40
N ASP A 341 -13.11 17.76 -7.07
CA ASP A 341 -12.95 19.20 -6.84
C ASP A 341 -13.84 19.76 -5.72
N SER A 342 -13.70 21.05 -5.44
CA SER A 342 -14.51 21.80 -4.47
C SER A 342 -16.01 21.88 -4.78
N GLU A 343 -16.44 21.49 -5.98
CA GLU A 343 -17.85 21.35 -6.38
C GLU A 343 -18.33 19.88 -6.37
N PHE A 344 -17.51 18.97 -5.82
CA PHE A 344 -17.72 17.52 -5.79
C PHE A 344 -17.81 16.85 -7.17
N LYS A 345 -17.19 17.44 -8.21
CA LYS A 345 -17.04 16.83 -9.54
C LYS A 345 -15.76 16.00 -9.62
N VAL A 346 -15.75 14.97 -10.45
CA VAL A 346 -14.53 14.20 -10.76
C VAL A 346 -13.48 15.11 -11.40
N LEU A 347 -12.22 14.96 -10.99
CA LEU A 347 -11.12 15.72 -11.57
C LEU A 347 -10.83 15.26 -13.00
N ASN A 348 -10.84 16.20 -13.95
CA ASN A 348 -10.68 15.90 -15.37
C ASN A 348 -9.79 16.94 -16.07
N GLY A 349 -8.82 16.45 -16.84
CA GLY A 349 -7.72 17.19 -17.45
C GLY A 349 -8.09 18.25 -18.50
N ALA A 350 -9.35 18.31 -18.94
CA ALA A 350 -9.88 19.43 -19.73
C ALA A 350 -10.10 20.72 -18.90
N ASN A 351 -9.71 20.72 -17.62
CA ASN A 351 -9.84 21.86 -16.70
C ASN A 351 -8.50 22.17 -16.02
N HIS A 352 -8.34 23.42 -15.62
CA HIS A 352 -7.24 23.82 -14.75
C HIS A 352 -7.71 23.78 -13.29
N TYR A 353 -6.83 23.35 -12.39
CA TYR A 353 -7.09 23.30 -10.95
C TYR A 353 -5.91 23.83 -10.16
N THR A 354 -6.15 24.18 -8.90
CA THR A 354 -5.13 24.63 -7.96
C THR A 354 -5.34 24.03 -6.57
N ILE A 355 -4.24 23.83 -5.84
CA ILE A 355 -4.24 23.56 -4.40
C ILE A 355 -3.42 24.67 -3.74
N ARG A 356 -4.04 25.51 -2.92
CA ARG A 356 -3.36 26.57 -2.15
C ARG A 356 -3.08 26.10 -0.73
N PHE A 357 -1.82 26.17 -0.32
CA PHE A 357 -1.42 26.08 1.08
C PHE A 357 -1.21 27.48 1.61
N GLU A 358 -2.00 27.85 2.61
CA GLU A 358 -1.79 29.09 3.36
C GLU A 358 -0.39 29.11 4.00
N LYS A 359 0.11 30.33 4.26
CA LYS A 359 1.43 30.49 4.86
C LYS A 359 1.54 29.70 6.17
N ASP A 360 2.63 28.96 6.31
CA ASP A 360 2.91 28.06 7.45
C ASP A 360 1.85 26.94 7.66
N LYS A 361 1.06 26.59 6.62
CA LYS A 361 0.03 25.52 6.61
C LYS A 361 0.27 24.39 5.60
N LEU A 362 1.52 24.21 5.16
CA LEU A 362 1.96 23.03 4.40
C LEU A 362 1.64 21.71 5.16
N PRO A 363 1.51 20.56 4.47
CA PRO A 363 1.23 19.27 5.10
C PRO A 363 2.23 18.96 6.23
N PRO A 364 1.77 18.71 7.47
CA PRO A 364 2.65 18.75 8.63
C PRO A 364 3.36 17.41 8.83
N ALA A 365 4.40 17.16 8.02
CA ALA A 365 5.31 16.03 8.17
C ALA A 365 6.39 16.26 9.23
N ASN A 366 6.94 15.19 9.80
CA ASN A 366 8.23 15.20 10.52
C ASN A 366 9.40 14.77 9.61
N ALA A 367 9.13 14.02 8.53
CA ALA A 367 10.11 13.73 7.49
C ALA A 367 9.87 14.60 6.25
N PHE A 368 8.96 14.19 5.37
CA PHE A 368 8.63 14.90 4.13
C PHE A 368 7.16 14.69 3.75
N TRP A 369 6.67 15.43 2.76
CA TRP A 369 5.37 15.18 2.15
C TRP A 369 5.48 15.25 0.62
N SER A 370 4.55 14.61 -0.08
CA SER A 370 4.44 14.66 -1.53
C SER A 370 3.00 14.61 -2.01
N LEU A 371 2.78 14.95 -3.29
CA LEU A 371 1.53 14.88 -4.04
C LEU A 371 1.85 14.26 -5.41
N THR A 372 1.36 13.05 -5.67
CA THR A 372 1.61 12.30 -6.92
C THR A 372 0.33 12.19 -7.77
N MET A 373 0.48 12.31 -9.09
CA MET A 373 -0.59 12.32 -10.10
C MET A 373 -0.81 10.94 -10.74
N TYR A 374 -2.07 10.53 -10.91
CA TYR A 374 -2.44 9.28 -11.59
C TYR A 374 -3.65 9.47 -12.52
N GLU A 375 -3.62 8.83 -13.69
CA GLU A 375 -4.76 8.79 -14.61
C GLU A 375 -5.86 7.80 -14.17
N LEU A 376 -7.08 8.00 -14.66
CA LEU A 376 -8.19 7.05 -14.57
C LEU A 376 -8.60 6.56 -15.97
N PRO A 377 -9.05 5.29 -16.11
CA PRO A 377 -9.26 4.31 -15.04
C PRO A 377 -8.00 3.54 -14.60
N GLY A 378 -6.85 3.72 -15.28
CA GLY A 378 -5.67 2.87 -15.13
C GLY A 378 -4.93 2.97 -13.78
N GLN A 379 -5.09 4.07 -13.03
CA GLN A 379 -4.34 4.33 -11.78
C GLN A 379 -2.81 4.41 -11.98
N LEU A 380 -2.36 4.78 -13.19
CA LEU A 380 -0.94 4.82 -13.58
C LEU A 380 -0.38 6.25 -13.58
N LEU A 381 0.95 6.35 -13.46
CA LEU A 381 1.67 7.62 -13.54
C LEU A 381 1.51 8.25 -14.93
N VAL A 382 1.22 9.56 -14.98
CA VAL A 382 0.87 10.27 -16.22
C VAL A 382 2.11 10.75 -16.98
N ASP A 383 2.36 10.23 -18.19
CA ASP A 383 3.51 10.72 -18.96
C ASP A 383 3.34 12.16 -19.46
N ASN A 384 4.39 12.95 -19.30
CA ASN A 384 4.38 14.38 -19.60
C ASN A 384 5.76 14.87 -20.12
N PRO A 385 5.84 16.05 -20.77
CA PRO A 385 7.09 16.53 -21.39
C PRO A 385 8.23 16.84 -20.42
N VAL A 386 7.91 17.14 -19.15
CA VAL A 386 8.88 17.51 -18.10
C VAL A 386 9.27 16.36 -17.18
N LYS A 387 8.66 15.17 -17.36
CA LYS A 387 8.87 13.95 -16.56
C LYS A 387 8.69 14.17 -15.05
N ARG A 388 7.74 15.03 -14.67
CA ARG A 388 7.33 15.28 -13.28
C ARG A 388 6.01 14.55 -13.01
N TYR A 389 6.04 13.54 -12.16
CA TYR A 389 4.86 12.78 -11.73
C TYR A 389 4.40 13.13 -10.32
N THR A 390 5.27 13.83 -9.58
CA THR A 390 5.14 14.16 -8.16
C THR A 390 5.62 15.59 -7.92
N VAL A 391 4.99 16.29 -6.97
CA VAL A 391 5.53 17.48 -6.30
C VAL A 391 5.76 17.12 -4.83
N ASP A 392 6.93 17.44 -4.28
CA ASP A 392 7.26 17.12 -2.89
C ASP A 392 7.86 18.31 -2.12
N SER A 393 7.94 18.16 -0.80
CA SER A 393 8.38 19.20 0.15
C SER A 393 9.78 19.77 -0.13
N THR A 394 10.69 19.04 -0.78
CA THR A 394 12.02 19.55 -1.16
C THR A 394 11.91 20.61 -2.26
N MET A 395 10.93 20.47 -3.16
CA MET A 395 10.69 21.39 -4.28
C MET A 395 10.14 22.75 -3.81
N VAL A 396 9.50 22.81 -2.64
CA VAL A 396 8.82 24.01 -2.11
C VAL A 396 9.75 25.21 -2.00
N SER A 397 11.03 24.99 -1.67
CA SER A 397 12.05 26.04 -1.59
C SER A 397 12.32 26.76 -2.92
N ASN A 398 11.93 26.16 -4.05
CA ASN A 398 12.06 26.70 -5.40
C ASN A 398 10.73 27.24 -5.96
N MET A 399 9.61 27.11 -5.23
CA MET A 399 8.30 27.57 -5.68
C MET A 399 8.15 29.08 -5.53
N VAL A 400 7.35 29.68 -6.41
CA VAL A 400 6.89 31.06 -6.27
C VAL A 400 5.82 31.10 -5.16
N THR A 401 6.07 31.88 -4.12
CA THR A 401 5.08 32.25 -3.10
C THR A 401 4.24 33.43 -3.55
N ASP A 402 2.98 33.51 -3.14
CA ASP A 402 2.17 34.72 -3.31
C ASP A 402 2.77 35.87 -2.47
N PRO A 403 3.13 37.02 -3.06
CA PRO A 403 3.73 38.13 -2.31
C PRO A 403 2.74 38.88 -1.41
N ALA A 404 1.43 38.63 -1.50
CA ALA A 404 0.42 39.29 -0.68
C ALA A 404 0.28 38.68 0.73
N ASP A 405 0.39 37.34 0.85
CA ASP A 405 0.21 36.60 2.11
C ASP A 405 1.32 35.59 2.43
N GLY A 406 2.17 35.23 1.47
CA GLY A 406 3.24 34.23 1.61
C GLY A 406 2.76 32.77 1.49
N SER A 407 1.57 32.53 0.94
CA SER A 407 1.07 31.20 0.58
C SER A 407 1.81 30.57 -0.59
N VAL A 408 1.58 29.27 -0.80
CA VAL A 408 2.11 28.49 -1.93
C VAL A 408 0.94 27.82 -2.65
N THR A 409 0.77 28.12 -3.93
CA THR A 409 -0.19 27.44 -4.81
C THR A 409 0.52 26.39 -5.66
N ILE A 410 0.00 25.15 -5.69
CA ILE A 410 0.30 24.17 -6.74
C ILE A 410 -0.75 24.29 -7.85
N PHE A 411 -0.31 24.38 -9.10
CA PHE A 411 -1.15 24.38 -10.30
C PHE A 411 -1.21 22.98 -10.89
N ILE A 412 -2.41 22.52 -11.23
CA ILE A 412 -2.72 21.14 -11.65
C ILE A 412 -3.49 21.23 -12.96
N GLN A 413 -2.79 20.98 -14.07
CA GLN A 413 -3.27 21.22 -15.43
C GLN A 413 -2.37 20.52 -16.45
N LYS A 414 -2.91 20.19 -17.61
CA LYS A 414 -2.22 19.48 -18.70
C LYS A 414 -1.07 20.30 -19.29
N ASP A 415 -1.29 21.60 -19.51
CA ASP A 415 -0.35 22.51 -20.15
C ASP A 415 0.28 23.47 -19.12
N SER A 416 1.50 23.96 -19.42
CA SER A 416 2.29 24.71 -18.43
C SER A 416 1.64 26.05 -18.06
N PRO A 417 1.49 26.39 -16.76
CA PRO A 417 0.84 27.63 -16.31
C PRO A 417 1.63 28.91 -16.64
N GLY A 418 2.80 28.82 -17.29
CA GLY A 418 3.48 29.97 -17.88
C GLY A 418 3.69 31.14 -16.92
N SER A 419 2.91 32.20 -17.14
CA SER A 419 2.78 33.38 -16.28
C SER A 419 1.31 33.71 -15.98
N GLU A 420 0.48 32.67 -15.78
CA GLU A 420 -0.86 32.81 -15.21
C GLU A 420 -0.80 33.59 -13.87
N PRO A 421 -1.84 34.37 -13.52
CA PRO A 421 -1.87 35.04 -12.23
C PRO A 421 -1.99 34.02 -11.10
N MET A 422 -1.33 34.27 -9.95
CA MET A 422 -1.65 33.52 -8.73
C MET A 422 -3.14 33.67 -8.41
N PRO A 423 -3.88 32.57 -8.13
CA PRO A 423 -5.24 32.70 -7.62
C PRO A 423 -5.20 33.49 -6.32
N LYS A 424 -6.11 34.45 -6.16
CA LYS A 424 -6.35 35.08 -4.86
C LYS A 424 -6.90 34.04 -3.90
N ALA A 425 -6.63 34.20 -2.60
CA ALA A 425 -7.35 33.44 -1.57
C ALA A 425 -8.87 33.58 -1.80
N ALA A 426 -9.58 32.45 -1.91
CA ALA A 426 -10.99 32.45 -2.22
C ALA A 426 -11.80 33.09 -1.07
N GLU A 427 -12.62 34.09 -1.38
CA GLU A 427 -13.54 34.69 -0.38
C GLU A 427 -14.61 33.68 0.00
N THR A 428 -14.31 32.92 1.05
CA THR A 428 -15.04 31.74 1.54
C THR A 428 -15.09 30.56 0.57
N ALA A 429 -14.36 29.49 0.92
CA ALA A 429 -14.85 28.15 0.61
C ALA A 429 -16.28 28.00 1.20
N PRO A 430 -17.22 27.33 0.50
CA PRO A 430 -18.59 27.20 0.98
C PRO A 430 -18.62 26.57 2.37
N LYS A 431 -19.38 27.18 3.29
CA LYS A 431 -19.46 26.70 4.68
C LYS A 431 -19.90 25.25 4.72
N ALA A 432 -19.04 24.37 5.25
CA ALA A 432 -19.43 23.06 5.72
C ALA A 432 -20.36 23.20 6.94
N ALA A 433 -21.65 23.40 6.68
CA ALA A 433 -22.72 23.54 7.66
C ALA A 433 -23.85 22.54 7.36
N ASP A 434 -24.44 22.00 8.43
CA ASP A 434 -25.63 21.12 8.41
C ASP A 434 -25.53 19.77 7.66
N ALA A 435 -24.31 19.21 7.52
CA ALA A 435 -24.13 17.76 7.38
C ALA A 435 -24.05 17.05 8.77
N ALA A 436 -23.74 17.77 9.84
CA ALA A 436 -23.47 17.20 11.17
C ALA A 436 -24.72 17.15 12.07
N LYS A 437 -25.79 16.44 11.65
CA LYS A 437 -27.02 16.33 12.46
C LYS A 437 -27.97 15.14 12.24
N THR A 438 -27.45 13.97 11.88
CA THR A 438 -28.24 12.71 11.77
C THR A 438 -27.58 11.49 12.44
N ASP A 439 -26.99 11.70 13.63
CA ASP A 439 -26.56 10.60 14.53
C ASP A 439 -27.77 9.87 15.16
N THR A 440 -28.52 9.13 14.32
CA THR A 440 -29.50 8.13 14.74
C THR A 440 -29.39 6.91 13.83
N ALA A 441 -28.54 5.96 14.22
CA ALA A 441 -28.42 4.68 13.51
C ALA A 441 -29.79 3.95 13.49
N PRO A 442 -30.36 3.60 12.32
CA PRO A 442 -31.61 2.89 12.24
C PRO A 442 -31.42 1.44 12.71
N LYS A 443 -31.99 1.13 13.88
CA LYS A 443 -32.05 -0.23 14.43
C LYS A 443 -32.67 -1.19 13.41
N ALA A 444 -31.96 -2.27 13.08
CA ALA A 444 -32.40 -3.23 12.06
C ALA A 444 -33.77 -3.84 12.38
N THR A 445 -34.73 -3.65 11.48
CA THR A 445 -36.03 -4.35 11.45
C THR A 445 -36.39 -4.68 10.00
N SER A 446 -36.81 -5.91 9.76
CA SER A 446 -37.03 -6.47 8.42
C SER A 446 -38.36 -6.03 7.79
N ALA A 447 -38.30 -5.32 6.66
CA ALA A 447 -39.29 -5.38 5.59
C ALA A 447 -38.74 -4.74 4.29
N ALA A 448 -38.84 -5.44 3.16
CA ALA A 448 -38.80 -4.80 1.84
C ALA A 448 -40.21 -4.29 1.49
N PRO A 449 -40.32 -3.27 0.63
CA PRO A 449 -40.75 -3.59 -0.73
C PRO A 449 -39.86 -2.95 -1.81
N ALA A 450 -39.97 -3.47 -3.03
CA ALA A 450 -39.19 -3.01 -4.18
C ALA A 450 -39.87 -1.85 -4.92
N ALA A 451 -39.03 -0.92 -5.41
CA ALA A 451 -39.32 -0.09 -6.57
C ALA A 451 -37.99 0.13 -7.31
N ALA A 452 -37.96 -0.08 -8.63
CA ALA A 452 -36.78 0.12 -9.45
C ALA A 452 -37.15 0.98 -10.66
N ASP A 453 -36.35 2.00 -10.94
CA ASP A 453 -36.19 2.52 -12.30
C ASP A 453 -34.79 3.12 -12.49
N ALA A 454 -34.44 3.48 -13.72
CA ALA A 454 -33.09 3.32 -14.23
C ALA A 454 -32.12 4.49 -13.97
N ALA A 455 -30.93 4.13 -13.48
CA ALA A 455 -29.66 4.70 -13.92
C ALA A 455 -28.82 3.60 -14.59
N LYS A 456 -28.27 3.84 -15.78
CA LYS A 456 -27.45 2.83 -16.49
C LYS A 456 -26.06 2.71 -15.84
N PRO A 457 -25.56 1.50 -15.54
CA PRO A 457 -24.23 1.33 -14.99
C PRO A 457 -23.13 1.54 -16.03
N LEU A 458 -22.05 2.20 -15.62
CA LEU A 458 -20.77 2.12 -16.32
C LEU A 458 -20.23 0.69 -16.19
N LYS A 459 -19.86 0.07 -17.33
CA LYS A 459 -19.16 -1.22 -17.31
C LYS A 459 -17.69 -1.00 -16.98
N ILE A 460 -17.26 -1.45 -15.81
CA ILE A 460 -15.86 -1.87 -15.62
C ILE A 460 -15.69 -3.13 -16.48
N ALA A 461 -14.81 -3.06 -17.48
CA ALA A 461 -14.55 -4.16 -18.39
C ALA A 461 -13.23 -4.84 -17.99
N SER A 462 -13.31 -6.09 -17.50
CA SER A 462 -12.14 -6.96 -17.42
C SER A 462 -11.54 -7.13 -18.83
N PRO A 463 -10.22 -7.04 -19.00
CA PRO A 463 -9.61 -7.23 -20.31
C PRO A 463 -9.79 -8.68 -20.78
N ALA A 464 -10.46 -8.85 -21.93
CA ALA A 464 -10.53 -10.15 -22.60
C ALA A 464 -9.17 -10.46 -23.27
N PRO A 465 -8.75 -11.74 -23.33
CA PRO A 465 -7.50 -12.12 -23.99
C PRO A 465 -7.53 -11.80 -25.49
N ALA A 466 -6.39 -11.38 -26.04
CA ALA A 466 -6.26 -11.04 -27.44
C ALA A 466 -6.47 -12.25 -28.37
N ASP A 467 -7.17 -12.04 -29.48
CA ASP A 467 -7.53 -13.09 -30.44
C ASP A 467 -6.29 -13.57 -31.23
N ALA A 468 -5.93 -14.85 -31.04
CA ALA A 468 -4.81 -15.49 -31.72
C ALA A 468 -5.26 -15.99 -33.11
N GLY A 469 -4.94 -15.19 -34.13
CA GLY A 469 -5.35 -15.38 -35.53
C GLY A 469 -5.28 -16.83 -36.05
N LYS A 470 -6.47 -17.37 -36.37
CA LYS A 470 -6.72 -18.77 -36.75
C LYS A 470 -6.07 -19.19 -38.09
N VAL A 471 -4.86 -19.73 -38.04
CA VAL A 471 -4.23 -20.41 -39.19
C VAL A 471 -4.72 -21.87 -39.28
N THR A 472 -5.26 -22.25 -40.44
CA THR A 472 -5.81 -23.60 -40.67
C THR A 472 -4.78 -24.56 -41.25
N ALA A 473 -4.57 -25.70 -40.59
CA ALA A 473 -3.89 -26.88 -41.15
C ALA A 473 -4.64 -28.16 -40.73
N ALA A 474 -4.76 -29.13 -41.64
CA ALA A 474 -5.54 -30.36 -41.42
C ALA A 474 -4.66 -31.50 -40.85
N ALA A 475 -5.28 -32.37 -40.05
CA ALA A 475 -4.64 -33.58 -39.54
C ALA A 475 -4.71 -34.74 -40.55
N PRO A 476 -3.63 -35.54 -40.69
CA PRO A 476 -3.71 -36.94 -41.12
C PRO A 476 -3.66 -37.92 -39.92
N LYS A 477 -3.99 -39.19 -40.18
CA LYS A 477 -4.08 -40.26 -39.16
C LYS A 477 -2.72 -40.88 -38.82
N ALA A 478 -2.70 -41.60 -37.69
CA ALA A 478 -1.57 -42.38 -37.18
C ALA A 478 -1.09 -43.51 -38.11
N ALA A 479 0.19 -43.85 -37.96
CA ALA A 479 0.81 -45.13 -38.28
C ALA A 479 1.94 -45.41 -37.27
N ASP A 480 2.46 -46.63 -37.26
CA ASP A 480 3.22 -47.23 -36.14
C ASP A 480 4.74 -47.35 -36.42
N THR A 481 5.51 -47.74 -35.40
CA THR A 481 6.87 -48.33 -35.38
C THR A 481 8.14 -47.44 -35.37
N ALA A 482 9.18 -48.03 -34.74
CA ALA A 482 10.63 -47.82 -34.90
C ALA A 482 11.39 -46.75 -34.06
N LYS A 483 12.68 -47.08 -33.82
CA LYS A 483 13.70 -46.43 -32.97
C LYS A 483 15.09 -46.77 -33.60
N PRO A 484 16.23 -46.17 -33.21
CA PRO A 484 16.70 -44.80 -33.46
C PRO A 484 17.97 -44.71 -34.35
N ALA A 485 18.27 -43.51 -34.87
CA ALA A 485 19.61 -43.02 -35.27
C ALA A 485 19.64 -41.48 -35.08
N VAL A 486 20.68 -40.75 -34.64
CA VAL A 486 22.17 -40.85 -34.70
C VAL A 486 22.78 -40.23 -35.97
N ASN A 487 23.83 -39.42 -35.75
CA ASN A 487 24.57 -38.52 -36.67
C ASN A 487 23.81 -37.24 -37.10
N SER A 488 24.34 -36.00 -37.10
CA SER A 488 25.69 -35.37 -37.04
C SER A 488 26.33 -34.94 -38.38
N ALA A 489 26.12 -33.68 -38.75
CA ALA A 489 27.00 -32.80 -39.55
C ALA A 489 26.46 -31.35 -39.38
N ALA A 490 27.22 -30.30 -39.04
CA ALA A 490 28.54 -29.81 -39.46
C ALA A 490 28.49 -28.88 -40.70
N GLU A 491 28.61 -27.59 -40.42
CA GLU A 491 29.11 -26.46 -41.24
C GLU A 491 28.58 -26.19 -42.66
N LYS A 492 28.20 -24.92 -42.90
CA LYS A 492 28.86 -24.11 -43.95
C LYS A 492 28.69 -22.60 -43.76
N LYS A 493 29.79 -21.87 -43.92
CA LYS A 493 29.87 -20.41 -44.05
C LYS A 493 30.29 -20.05 -45.49
N PRO A 494 29.64 -19.07 -46.11
CA PRO A 494 30.33 -18.00 -46.84
C PRO A 494 30.09 -16.67 -46.09
N ALA A 495 31.09 -15.86 -45.75
CA ALA A 495 32.02 -15.10 -46.61
C ALA A 495 31.40 -13.76 -47.02
N ALA A 496 32.16 -12.67 -46.82
CA ALA A 496 31.66 -11.30 -46.85
C ALA A 496 31.97 -10.60 -48.19
N ALA A 497 31.30 -9.46 -48.41
CA ALA A 497 31.71 -8.45 -49.39
C ALA A 497 31.89 -7.11 -48.65
N ASP A 498 33.07 -6.51 -48.78
CA ASP A 498 33.39 -5.20 -48.22
C ASP A 498 32.87 -4.07 -49.10
N THR A 499 32.29 -3.04 -48.48
CA THR A 499 32.38 -1.65 -48.97
C THR A 499 32.51 -0.72 -47.77
N ALA A 500 33.65 -0.02 -47.66
CA ALA A 500 33.97 0.81 -46.51
C ALA A 500 33.57 2.28 -46.73
N ALA A 501 32.87 2.87 -45.76
CA ALA A 501 32.71 4.32 -45.63
C ALA A 501 32.65 4.69 -44.13
N LYS A 502 33.41 5.71 -43.70
CA LYS A 502 33.50 6.15 -42.30
C LYS A 502 34.04 7.59 -42.23
N PRO A 503 33.57 8.46 -41.31
CA PRO A 503 32.21 8.61 -40.81
C PRO A 503 31.66 10.04 -41.08
N ALA A 504 30.34 10.19 -41.19
CA ALA A 504 29.70 11.46 -40.89
C ALA A 504 29.49 11.55 -39.37
N ALA A 505 30.09 12.53 -38.71
CA ALA A 505 29.93 12.76 -37.28
C ALA A 505 28.68 13.61 -37.03
N ASP A 506 27.50 13.00 -37.09
CA ASP A 506 26.27 13.65 -36.62
C ASP A 506 26.11 13.38 -35.13
N ALA A 507 26.28 14.43 -34.32
CA ALA A 507 26.19 14.34 -32.88
C ALA A 507 24.71 14.23 -32.48
N ALA A 508 24.23 12.99 -32.32
CA ALA A 508 22.86 12.67 -31.94
C ALA A 508 22.38 13.55 -30.76
N ARG A 509 21.65 14.61 -31.11
CA ARG A 509 21.25 15.65 -30.17
C ARG A 509 20.20 15.06 -29.23
N LYS A 510 20.67 14.55 -28.09
CA LYS A 510 19.84 14.08 -26.97
C LYS A 510 18.63 15.02 -26.85
N PRO A 511 17.38 14.53 -27.00
CA PRO A 511 16.22 15.41 -27.02
C PRO A 511 16.25 16.23 -25.73
N ALA A 512 16.28 17.55 -25.88
CA ALA A 512 16.26 18.42 -24.73
C ALA A 512 14.92 18.19 -24.02
N VAL A 513 14.98 17.83 -22.73
CA VAL A 513 13.81 17.92 -21.86
C VAL A 513 13.26 19.32 -22.04
N ALA A 514 11.98 19.44 -22.37
CA ALA A 514 11.36 20.72 -22.64
C ALA A 514 11.46 21.55 -21.35
N GLN A 515 12.36 22.53 -21.34
CA GLN A 515 12.56 23.38 -20.16
C GLN A 515 11.23 24.07 -19.88
N PRO A 516 10.61 23.85 -18.70
CA PRO A 516 9.25 24.31 -18.41
C PRO A 516 9.17 25.84 -18.55
N VAL A 517 8.40 26.28 -19.55
CA VAL A 517 8.36 27.67 -19.99
C VAL A 517 7.41 28.46 -19.10
N GLY A 518 7.95 29.14 -18.08
CA GLY A 518 7.15 29.99 -17.21
C GLY A 518 7.77 30.27 -15.85
N THR A 519 7.36 31.37 -15.22
CA THR A 519 7.73 31.68 -13.82
C THR A 519 7.10 30.70 -12.84
N LEU A 520 5.92 30.13 -13.15
CA LEU A 520 5.21 29.18 -12.30
C LEU A 520 5.65 27.71 -12.48
N SER A 521 6.75 27.48 -13.20
CA SER A 521 7.29 26.14 -13.46
C SER A 521 7.44 25.25 -12.21
N ALA A 522 7.98 25.79 -11.12
CA ALA A 522 8.20 25.03 -9.89
C ALA A 522 6.90 24.66 -9.16
N ASN A 523 5.83 25.42 -9.39
CA ASN A 523 4.52 25.26 -8.79
C ASN A 523 3.62 24.26 -9.55
N TRP A 524 4.04 23.74 -10.71
CA TRP A 524 3.19 22.96 -11.61
C TRP A 524 3.30 21.44 -11.41
N LEU A 525 2.16 20.76 -11.27
CA LEU A 525 2.02 19.30 -11.38
C LEU A 525 1.25 18.99 -12.68
N PRO A 526 1.90 18.41 -13.72
CA PRO A 526 1.22 18.07 -14.96
C PRO A 526 0.08 17.07 -14.75
N ALA A 527 -1.10 17.38 -15.30
CA ALA A 527 -2.27 16.50 -15.33
C ALA A 527 -2.38 15.77 -16.69
N PRO A 528 -3.16 14.67 -16.81
CA PRO A 528 -3.50 14.08 -18.10
C PRO A 528 -4.55 14.94 -18.83
N GLU A 529 -5.11 14.45 -19.95
CA GLU A 529 -6.27 15.09 -20.60
C GLU A 529 -7.61 14.52 -20.09
N GLY A 530 -7.63 13.25 -19.65
CA GLY A 530 -8.82 12.56 -19.16
C GLY A 530 -9.06 12.73 -17.65
N ASP A 531 -9.88 11.84 -17.09
CA ASP A 531 -10.13 11.78 -15.65
C ASP A 531 -8.85 11.40 -14.88
N PHE A 532 -8.69 11.95 -13.68
CA PHE A 532 -7.51 11.73 -12.84
C PHE A 532 -7.83 11.76 -11.34
N TYR A 533 -6.85 11.38 -10.54
CA TYR A 533 -6.82 11.65 -9.10
C TYR A 533 -5.38 11.88 -8.66
N MET A 534 -5.22 12.46 -7.47
CA MET A 534 -3.91 12.64 -6.85
C MET A 534 -3.88 11.98 -5.48
N VAL A 535 -2.73 11.46 -5.08
CA VAL A 535 -2.51 11.00 -3.70
C VAL A 535 -1.46 11.89 -3.05
N MET A 536 -1.84 12.57 -1.98
CA MET A 536 -0.92 13.21 -1.06
C MET A 536 -0.43 12.18 -0.03
N ARG A 537 0.88 12.13 0.21
CA ARG A 537 1.50 11.28 1.22
C ARG A 537 2.25 12.15 2.22
N ILE A 538 1.97 11.98 3.51
CA ILE A 538 2.65 12.68 4.61
C ILE A 538 3.48 11.65 5.37
N TYR A 539 4.80 11.74 5.28
CA TYR A 539 5.74 10.77 5.87
C TYR A 539 6.13 11.19 7.29
N ILE A 540 5.96 10.26 8.22
CA ILE A 540 6.00 10.49 9.68
C ILE A 540 5.14 11.71 10.03
N PRO A 541 3.80 11.66 9.82
CA PRO A 541 2.93 12.81 10.04
C PRO A 541 3.00 13.30 11.49
N LYS A 542 2.85 14.61 11.67
CA LYS A 542 2.64 15.23 12.98
C LYS A 542 1.22 14.94 13.46
N GLU A 543 1.07 15.03 14.77
CA GLU A 543 -0.19 14.83 15.50
C GLU A 543 -1.35 15.61 14.86
N ASP A 544 -1.12 16.86 14.44
CA ASP A 544 -2.10 17.71 13.75
C ASP A 544 -2.73 17.08 12.50
N ALA A 545 -1.99 16.28 11.72
CA ALA A 545 -2.56 15.56 10.58
C ALA A 545 -3.25 14.26 11.00
N LEU A 546 -2.69 13.53 11.97
CA LEU A 546 -3.28 12.28 12.47
C LEU A 546 -4.63 12.48 13.17
N ASN A 547 -4.80 13.59 13.90
CA ASN A 547 -6.05 13.95 14.58
C ASN A 547 -6.95 14.88 13.77
N GLY A 548 -6.52 15.31 12.57
CA GLY A 548 -7.29 16.19 11.68
C GLY A 548 -7.48 17.62 12.18
N THR A 549 -6.56 18.15 13.00
CA THR A 549 -6.48 19.58 13.35
C THR A 549 -5.95 20.41 12.19
N TRP A 550 -4.93 19.89 11.48
CA TRP A 550 -4.61 20.35 10.14
C TRP A 550 -5.72 19.91 9.19
N LYS A 551 -6.08 20.79 8.25
CA LYS A 551 -7.07 20.51 7.20
C LYS A 551 -6.38 20.50 5.86
N GLU A 552 -6.59 19.41 5.15
CA GLU A 552 -6.22 19.23 3.77
C GLU A 552 -6.92 20.31 2.90
N PRO A 553 -6.17 21.10 2.10
CA PRO A 553 -6.78 22.07 1.20
C PRO A 553 -7.56 21.37 0.10
N ALA A 554 -8.70 21.94 -0.28
CA ALA A 554 -9.51 21.45 -1.39
C ALA A 554 -8.84 21.71 -2.76
N VAL A 555 -9.17 20.89 -3.76
CA VAL A 555 -8.80 21.13 -5.15
C VAL A 555 -9.78 22.14 -5.75
N MET A 556 -9.31 23.37 -5.96
CA MET A 556 -10.11 24.47 -6.50
C MET A 556 -9.98 24.52 -8.02
N ARG A 557 -11.09 24.53 -8.75
CA ARG A 557 -11.07 24.73 -10.22
C ARG A 557 -10.67 26.17 -10.55
N PHE A 558 -9.77 26.34 -11.52
CA PHE A 558 -9.10 27.60 -11.86
C PHE A 558 -9.11 27.86 -13.37
N ASN A 559 -10.30 27.88 -13.98
CA ASN A 559 -10.41 28.26 -15.39
C ASN A 559 -10.21 29.79 -15.51
N THR A 560 -9.25 30.22 -16.32
CA THR A 560 -8.87 31.65 -16.46
C THR A 560 -9.84 32.50 -17.29
N GLU A 561 -10.99 31.95 -17.69
CA GLU A 561 -11.98 32.61 -18.55
C GLU A 561 -13.31 32.86 -17.84
N GLU A 562 -13.42 34.00 -17.15
CA GLU A 562 -14.66 34.77 -17.12
C GLU A 562 -14.36 36.29 -17.06
N VAL A 563 -13.71 36.78 -18.12
CA VAL A 563 -13.51 38.22 -18.36
C VAL A 563 -14.50 38.66 -19.46
N PRO A 564 -15.55 39.44 -19.13
CA PRO A 564 -16.43 40.00 -20.16
C PRO A 564 -15.64 40.91 -21.11
N ALA A 565 -15.89 40.79 -22.42
CA ALA A 565 -15.18 41.53 -23.46
C ALA A 565 -15.63 43.01 -23.57
N GLU A 566 -15.37 43.80 -22.52
CA GLU A 566 -15.64 45.25 -22.49
C GLU A 566 -14.56 46.01 -23.29
N GLY A 567 -14.74 46.07 -24.62
CA GLY A 567 -13.71 46.63 -25.50
C GLY A 567 -14.10 46.97 -26.95
N ALA A 568 -15.39 46.98 -27.30
CA ALA A 568 -15.85 47.39 -28.63
C ALA A 568 -16.33 48.85 -28.63
N ALA A 569 -15.53 49.77 -29.19
CA ALA A 569 -15.81 51.21 -29.17
C ALA A 569 -17.02 51.60 -30.06
N ALA A 570 -17.80 52.56 -29.59
CA ALA A 570 -18.99 53.06 -30.31
C ALA A 570 -18.65 54.12 -31.38
N GLN A 571 -19.25 54.01 -32.55
CA GLN A 571 -19.44 55.10 -33.53
C GLN A 571 -20.78 54.91 -34.29
N PRO A 572 -21.33 55.93 -34.97
CA PRO A 572 -22.74 56.27 -34.76
C PRO A 572 -23.69 55.85 -35.89
N ALA A 573 -24.99 56.07 -35.64
CA ALA A 573 -26.07 55.79 -36.59
C ALA A 573 -26.09 56.73 -37.81
N ASP A 574 -26.57 56.19 -38.93
CA ASP A 574 -27.22 56.94 -40.01
C ASP A 574 -28.46 56.16 -40.49
N ALA A 575 -29.40 56.81 -41.16
CA ALA A 575 -30.78 56.32 -41.31
C ALA A 575 -31.29 56.28 -42.76
N ALA A 576 -31.78 55.10 -43.20
CA ALA A 576 -32.57 54.98 -44.42
C ALA A 576 -33.60 53.83 -44.37
N LYS A 577 -34.87 54.16 -44.65
CA LYS A 577 -35.95 53.27 -45.11
C LYS A 577 -36.64 54.02 -46.28
N PRO A 578 -37.04 53.37 -47.39
CA PRO A 578 -38.33 52.66 -47.47
C PRO A 578 -38.15 51.22 -48.04
N ALA A 579 -38.84 50.18 -47.56
CA ALA A 579 -40.25 49.82 -47.73
C ALA A 579 -40.57 49.04 -49.01
N ASP A 580 -41.20 47.86 -48.85
CA ASP A 580 -42.42 47.50 -49.60
C ASP A 580 -43.25 46.46 -48.80
N THR A 581 -44.52 46.26 -49.18
CA THR A 581 -45.58 45.49 -48.47
C THR A 581 -46.69 45.09 -49.49
N PRO A 582 -47.75 44.30 -49.16
CA PRO A 582 -48.10 43.55 -47.94
C PRO A 582 -47.80 42.03 -48.14
N ALA A 583 -48.53 40.97 -47.79
CA ALA A 583 -49.83 40.69 -47.12
C ALA A 583 -49.81 39.23 -46.55
N ALA A 584 -50.80 38.66 -45.87
CA ALA A 584 -52.15 39.11 -45.45
C ALA A 584 -52.54 38.49 -44.08
N ASP A 585 -53.70 38.88 -43.55
CA ASP A 585 -54.34 38.45 -42.28
C ASP A 585 -54.70 36.94 -42.24
N GLY A 586 -55.10 36.29 -41.13
CA GLY A 586 -55.45 36.68 -39.75
C GLY A 586 -55.95 35.43 -38.97
N ALA A 587 -56.39 35.43 -37.71
CA ALA A 587 -56.64 36.52 -36.75
C ALA A 587 -56.60 36.03 -35.26
N LYS A 588 -56.63 36.98 -34.30
CA LYS A 588 -56.90 36.81 -32.84
C LYS A 588 -58.44 36.61 -32.60
N PRO A 589 -59.04 36.48 -31.37
CA PRO A 589 -58.81 37.15 -30.05
C PRO A 589 -58.36 36.17 -28.92
N ALA A 590 -57.80 36.55 -27.76
CA ALA A 590 -58.22 37.48 -26.67
C ALA A 590 -59.38 36.95 -25.79
N GLU A 591 -59.57 37.23 -24.49
CA GLU A 591 -58.81 37.74 -23.30
C GLU A 591 -59.78 37.52 -22.06
N ALA A 592 -59.54 37.61 -20.74
CA ALA A 592 -58.41 37.88 -19.81
C ALA A 592 -58.73 37.26 -18.40
N GLN A 593 -58.30 37.86 -17.26
CA GLN A 593 -58.58 37.43 -15.87
C GLN A 593 -59.91 37.99 -15.28
N PRO A 594 -60.37 37.55 -14.09
CA PRO A 594 -60.21 38.40 -12.88
C PRO A 594 -60.04 37.67 -11.51
N SER A 595 -60.01 38.47 -10.42
CA SER A 595 -59.72 38.16 -8.99
C SER A 595 -60.94 38.02 -8.05
N GLY A 596 -60.80 37.53 -6.79
CA GLY A 596 -61.84 37.77 -5.75
C GLY A 596 -61.78 37.06 -4.36
N THR A 597 -61.10 37.67 -3.39
CA THR A 597 -61.16 37.62 -1.89
C THR A 597 -62.30 36.92 -1.06
N ALA A 598 -61.88 36.09 -0.06
CA ALA A 598 -62.23 36.09 1.41
C ALA A 598 -63.69 35.77 1.92
N PRO A 599 -64.00 35.73 3.26
CA PRO A 599 -63.55 34.73 4.29
C PRO A 599 -64.64 34.21 5.30
N ALA A 600 -64.22 33.35 6.27
CA ALA A 600 -64.66 33.26 7.71
C ALA A 600 -65.53 32.10 8.30
N ALA A 601 -65.30 31.84 9.61
CA ALA A 601 -66.18 31.34 10.69
C ALA A 601 -66.36 29.81 11.01
N LYS A 602 -66.92 29.53 12.21
CA LYS A 602 -66.93 28.27 13.01
C LYS A 602 -68.37 27.97 13.54
N PRO A 603 -68.75 26.72 13.90
CA PRO A 603 -68.79 26.24 15.31
C PRO A 603 -68.19 24.81 15.47
N ALA A 604 -67.85 24.20 16.62
CA ALA A 604 -68.16 24.32 18.06
C ALA A 604 -69.23 23.31 18.61
N ASP A 605 -69.00 22.85 19.85
CA ASP A 605 -69.77 21.90 20.71
C ASP A 605 -69.62 20.37 20.48
N ALA A 606 -69.74 19.47 21.49
CA ALA A 606 -69.56 19.57 22.96
C ALA A 606 -69.58 18.17 23.65
N LYS A 607 -69.17 18.08 24.94
CA LYS A 607 -69.21 16.91 25.88
C LYS A 607 -68.34 15.69 25.50
N ALA A 608 -67.70 14.95 26.42
CA ALA A 608 -67.37 15.06 27.86
C ALA A 608 -66.19 14.07 28.15
N ALA A 609 -65.66 13.76 29.36
CA ALA A 609 -66.04 14.03 30.76
C ALA A 609 -64.77 14.00 31.68
N ALA A 610 -64.97 13.99 33.01
CA ALA A 610 -63.95 13.84 34.08
C ALA A 610 -64.65 13.22 35.34
N PRO A 611 -64.05 13.07 36.56
CA PRO A 611 -62.66 13.33 37.00
C PRO A 611 -62.05 12.29 38.01
N ALA A 612 -60.80 12.54 38.46
CA ALA A 612 -60.24 12.27 39.82
C ALA A 612 -60.13 10.80 40.37
N THR A 613 -59.30 10.43 41.38
CA THR A 613 -58.34 11.14 42.28
C THR A 613 -57.20 10.20 42.76
N ALA A 614 -56.21 10.73 43.49
CA ALA A 614 -55.09 10.04 44.19
C ALA A 614 -55.52 9.47 45.59
N PRO A 615 -54.67 8.92 46.52
CA PRO A 615 -53.18 8.97 46.63
C PRO A 615 -52.41 7.71 47.16
N ALA A 616 -51.13 7.95 47.46
CA ALA A 616 -50.02 7.13 48.00
C ALA A 616 -50.23 6.02 49.07
N GLU A 617 -49.29 5.05 49.11
CA GLU A 617 -48.51 4.69 50.33
C GLU A 617 -47.14 4.01 49.99
N ALA A 618 -46.46 3.33 50.93
CA ALA A 618 -44.97 3.20 50.94
C ALA A 618 -44.34 1.80 51.24
N ALA A 619 -43.01 1.72 50.97
CA ALA A 619 -41.94 0.93 51.64
C ALA A 619 -41.74 -0.60 51.42
N LYS A 620 -40.58 -0.94 50.79
CA LYS A 620 -39.57 -2.02 51.09
C LYS A 620 -40.00 -3.52 51.10
N PRO A 621 -39.14 -4.46 50.60
CA PRO A 621 -37.88 -4.94 51.25
C PRO A 621 -36.61 -4.86 50.35
N VAL A 622 -35.38 -4.68 50.88
CA VAL A 622 -34.39 -5.72 51.31
C VAL A 622 -34.11 -6.77 50.21
N ALA A 623 -32.99 -6.84 49.46
CA ALA A 623 -31.55 -6.51 49.59
C ALA A 623 -30.62 -7.74 49.81
N THR A 624 -29.62 -7.90 48.94
CA THR A 624 -28.44 -8.79 49.04
C THR A 624 -27.27 -8.18 48.24
N GLN A 625 -26.04 -8.62 48.47
CA GLN A 625 -24.81 -7.89 48.06
C GLN A 625 -24.35 -8.10 46.60
N PRO A 626 -23.64 -7.12 46.01
CA PRO A 626 -22.90 -7.29 44.75
C PRO A 626 -21.50 -7.89 44.99
N ALA A 627 -20.88 -8.44 43.93
CA ALA A 627 -19.51 -8.96 43.95
C ALA A 627 -18.61 -8.27 42.90
N ALA A 628 -17.42 -7.87 43.36
CA ALA A 628 -16.19 -7.54 42.62
C ALA A 628 -16.29 -7.02 41.17
N SER A 629 -16.19 -5.70 41.00
CA SER A 629 -15.54 -5.11 39.81
C SER A 629 -14.02 -5.00 40.04
N SER A 630 -13.23 -5.06 38.98
CA SER A 630 -11.79 -4.79 39.01
C SER A 630 -11.43 -3.70 38.00
N THR A 631 -10.44 -2.87 38.35
CA THR A 631 -10.12 -1.63 37.62
C THR A 631 -8.65 -1.63 37.20
N PRO A 632 -8.30 -1.36 35.92
CA PRO A 632 -6.92 -1.23 35.49
C PRO A 632 -6.29 0.07 36.02
N ALA A 633 -5.01 0.02 36.37
CA ALA A 633 -4.29 1.15 36.97
C ALA A 633 -3.71 2.12 35.93
N LYS A 634 -3.54 3.39 36.34
CA LYS A 634 -2.97 4.49 35.55
C LYS A 634 -1.47 4.69 35.88
N PRO A 635 -0.57 4.86 34.90
CA PRO A 635 0.81 5.28 35.15
C PRO A 635 0.88 6.77 35.55
N ALA A 636 1.79 7.10 36.47
CA ALA A 636 2.00 8.47 36.98
C ALA A 636 3.27 9.11 36.40
N ALA A 637 3.30 10.44 36.34
CA ALA A 637 4.44 11.20 35.85
C ALA A 637 5.56 11.32 36.91
N ALA A 638 6.81 11.41 36.45
CA ALA A 638 7.96 11.75 37.28
C ALA A 638 8.32 13.23 37.12
N ALA A 639 8.69 13.89 38.23
CA ALA A 639 9.02 15.31 38.30
C ALA A 639 10.45 15.52 38.88
N THR A 640 10.88 16.79 38.89
CA THR A 640 12.30 17.21 38.92
C THR A 640 12.85 17.52 40.33
N MET A 641 14.19 17.66 40.43
CA MET A 641 14.96 18.31 41.53
C MET A 641 15.08 17.51 42.85
N PRO A 642 16.02 17.83 43.79
CA PRO A 642 16.90 19.02 43.86
C PRO A 642 18.41 18.74 44.05
N ALA A 643 19.19 19.81 44.24
CA ALA A 643 20.63 19.79 44.54
C ALA A 643 20.95 20.27 45.98
N ALA A 644 22.16 19.99 46.49
CA ALA A 644 22.67 20.53 47.76
C ALA A 644 24.21 20.70 47.74
N THR A 645 24.72 21.64 48.54
CA THR A 645 26.15 21.93 48.80
C THR A 645 26.49 21.56 50.27
N GLY A 646 27.74 21.37 50.72
CA GLY A 646 29.07 21.45 50.09
C GLY A 646 30.19 21.34 51.17
N THR A 647 31.37 21.92 50.90
CA THR A 647 32.58 22.07 51.79
C THR A 647 33.63 20.94 51.85
N THR A 648 34.86 21.29 52.28
CA THR A 648 36.13 20.55 52.10
C THR A 648 37.11 20.89 53.24
N PRO A 649 38.07 20.00 53.58
CA PRO A 649 39.48 20.43 53.76
C PRO A 649 40.51 19.44 53.15
N ALA A 650 41.82 19.70 53.29
CA ALA A 650 42.85 19.20 52.34
C ALA A 650 44.19 18.67 52.94
N ALA A 651 44.99 18.06 52.05
CA ALA A 651 46.47 17.97 52.00
C ALA A 651 47.30 16.87 52.76
N ALA A 652 47.66 15.80 52.01
CA ALA A 652 49.04 15.26 51.75
C ALA A 652 50.00 14.84 52.93
N PRO A 653 51.24 14.30 52.73
CA PRO A 653 51.97 13.92 51.49
C PRO A 653 52.83 12.60 51.52
N ALA A 654 53.54 12.35 50.39
CA ALA A 654 54.94 11.85 50.24
C ALA A 654 55.34 10.35 50.14
N ALA A 655 55.94 9.98 48.97
CA ALA A 655 57.14 9.12 48.83
C ALA A 655 57.77 9.20 47.40
N THR A 656 58.69 10.15 47.22
CA THR A 656 59.96 10.16 46.43
C THR A 656 60.37 9.02 45.47
N PRO A 657 61.21 9.28 44.43
CA PRO A 657 61.56 10.53 43.68
C PRO A 657 61.30 10.30 42.15
N ALA A 658 62.00 10.69 41.05
CA ALA A 658 63.17 11.50 40.63
C ALA A 658 63.01 11.78 39.08
N THR A 659 63.81 12.48 38.23
CA THR A 659 65.06 13.29 38.29
C THR A 659 65.02 14.39 37.16
N LYS A 660 66.16 14.74 36.51
CA LYS A 660 66.36 15.64 35.33
C LYS A 660 67.76 15.33 34.71
N PRO A 661 68.37 16.04 33.71
CA PRO A 661 68.03 17.28 32.95
C PRO A 661 68.16 17.13 31.39
N ALA A 662 68.20 18.16 30.52
CA ALA A 662 67.35 19.35 30.30
C ALA A 662 67.77 20.10 28.99
N ALA A 663 66.86 20.94 28.43
CA ALA A 663 67.07 21.92 27.33
C ALA A 663 67.38 21.31 25.92
N THR A 664 67.27 22.03 24.78
CA THR A 664 67.13 23.48 24.51
C THR A 664 66.21 23.78 23.31
N ALA A 665 65.75 25.02 23.15
CA ALA A 665 64.82 25.49 22.11
C ALA A 665 65.42 25.59 20.69
N ARG A 666 64.57 25.54 19.64
CA ARG A 666 64.10 26.70 18.82
C ARG A 666 63.18 26.24 17.67
N ALA A 667 62.48 27.17 17.02
CA ALA A 667 61.59 26.90 15.88
C ALA A 667 62.15 27.43 14.55
N ALA A 668 61.75 26.81 13.42
CA ALA A 668 61.57 27.48 12.13
C ALA A 668 60.68 26.65 11.18
N THR A 669 59.85 27.35 10.41
CA THR A 669 59.00 26.86 9.32
C THR A 669 59.81 26.58 8.05
N THR A 670 59.46 25.55 7.25
CA THR A 670 59.18 25.69 5.79
C THR A 670 58.71 24.38 5.12
N GLN A 671 57.80 24.54 4.16
CA GLN A 671 57.43 23.64 3.05
C GLN A 671 58.13 24.18 1.76
N PRO A 672 57.97 23.64 0.51
CA PRO A 672 57.33 22.40 0.03
C PRO A 672 58.17 21.69 -1.08
N ALA A 673 57.46 21.04 -2.02
CA ALA A 673 57.83 20.71 -3.42
C ALA A 673 58.17 19.24 -3.74
N ALA A 674 57.97 18.87 -5.01
CA ALA A 674 57.90 17.49 -5.52
C ALA A 674 58.53 17.35 -6.92
N ALA A 675 58.81 16.11 -7.34
CA ALA A 675 59.12 15.76 -8.73
C ALA A 675 58.79 14.29 -9.04
N SER A 676 58.62 13.97 -10.32
CA SER A 676 58.28 12.64 -10.85
C SER A 676 59.31 12.19 -11.90
N SER A 677 59.50 10.88 -12.07
CA SER A 677 59.92 10.29 -13.35
C SER A 677 59.61 8.79 -13.41
N ALA A 678 59.55 8.21 -14.61
CA ALA A 678 59.30 6.80 -14.86
C ALA A 678 60.09 6.29 -16.07
N ALA A 679 60.49 5.01 -16.08
CA ALA A 679 61.13 4.35 -17.23
C ALA A 679 60.90 2.82 -17.23
N LYS A 680 61.13 2.20 -18.40
CA LYS A 680 60.96 0.78 -18.78
C LYS A 680 62.23 0.38 -19.61
N PRO A 681 62.30 -0.68 -20.46
CA PRO A 681 61.93 -2.10 -20.37
C PRO A 681 63.08 -3.08 -20.77
N ALA A 682 62.87 -4.41 -20.66
CA ALA A 682 63.52 -5.49 -21.46
C ALA A 682 62.82 -6.85 -21.15
N ALA A 683 62.77 -7.90 -21.99
CA ALA A 683 62.93 -8.08 -23.45
C ALA A 683 62.26 -9.44 -23.89
N THR A 684 62.31 -9.81 -25.19
CA THR A 684 61.73 -11.02 -25.84
C THR A 684 62.57 -12.31 -25.63
N THR A 685 62.21 -13.56 -26.00
CA THR A 685 61.14 -14.22 -26.81
C THR A 685 60.49 -15.39 -26.00
N GLY A 686 59.60 -16.30 -26.47
CA GLY A 686 58.84 -16.49 -27.73
C GLY A 686 59.14 -17.82 -28.48
N GLY A 687 58.14 -18.69 -28.70
CA GLY A 687 58.22 -20.00 -29.42
C GLY A 687 56.88 -20.78 -29.44
N GLN A 688 56.65 -21.69 -30.40
CA GLN A 688 55.31 -22.22 -30.77
C GLN A 688 54.88 -23.57 -30.12
N SER A 689 53.54 -23.75 -30.02
CA SER A 689 52.72 -24.97 -30.26
C SER A 689 53.04 -26.31 -29.57
N GLY A 690 52.01 -26.93 -28.96
CA GLY A 690 52.01 -28.35 -28.61
C GLY A 690 50.68 -28.82 -27.99
N THR A 691 49.79 -29.43 -28.77
CA THR A 691 48.54 -30.03 -28.29
C THR A 691 48.72 -31.50 -27.89
N ALA A 692 48.36 -31.89 -26.67
CA ALA A 692 47.85 -33.24 -26.36
C ALA A 692 47.27 -33.33 -24.94
N GLN A 693 46.11 -34.00 -24.83
CA GLN A 693 45.68 -34.72 -23.62
C GLN A 693 45.18 -36.09 -24.10
N PRO A 694 45.63 -37.19 -23.47
CA PRO A 694 44.66 -38.12 -22.93
C PRO A 694 45.05 -38.69 -21.55
N ALA A 695 44.11 -39.45 -20.98
CA ALA A 695 44.19 -40.19 -19.72
C ALA A 695 44.94 -41.56 -19.91
N PRO A 696 45.00 -42.52 -18.93
CA PRO A 696 44.30 -42.58 -17.65
C PRO A 696 45.07 -43.15 -16.42
N LYS A 697 44.31 -43.24 -15.31
CA LYS A 697 44.33 -44.20 -14.17
C LYS A 697 45.36 -45.35 -14.13
N PRO A 698 45.80 -45.73 -12.91
CA PRO A 698 45.00 -46.67 -12.09
C PRO A 698 43.85 -46.08 -11.25
#